data_AF-A0A822ZRP2-F1
#
_entry.id   AF-A0A822ZRP2-F1
#
_cell.length_a   1.000
_cell.length_b   1.000
_cell.length_c   1.000
_cell.angle_alpha   90.00
_cell.angle_beta   90.00
_cell.angle_gamma   90.00
#
_symmetry.space_group_name_H-M   'P 1'
#
loop_
_entity.id
_entity.type
_entity.pdbx_description
1 polymer ?
#
loop_
_entity_poly.entity_id
_entity_poly.type
_entity_poly.pdbx_seq_one_letter_code
_entity_poly.pdbx_strand_id
1 'polypeptide(L)'
;MICLSWNCRGLGNPRAVRDFRELICSRKPDVIFLFKTLVHVNKIEEIRIQISFVGAFAMDREGRGGGIAFLWKNPNICSLLDYLNNHINVLTGFYGYPDRSRRRDSWNLLHTICASSRLPWCCIGDFNDMLSPEDKRGRLDHPNWLLARFRETISDCHLHEISIIGSCFTWERGRGTKAWVQKELIGLLLQESVCRGWVMFLLVWIYVEKALAKWGSGLNQKFTRDIAQCKAVIERLKDNSISSDIETCSKSFWLRDGDANTKYFHTAASTRKRTNRISRLMDDEGNWHDDPSSLCQVVQDYFRKLFSLSSSHAIDGFDFVDCKISDSDNEKLLSPFSFEEFKEVVFQMHLDKSPGPEEFPASLNDTTIVLIPTCESPKTMKDLRPISLCNVLYKIVSKVLANRLKVLLPNIILNAQSTFMPGRAITDNVLVAFELIHFMRMKRKGKVGEVALKIDISKAHDRVDWQFLKLMMQKLGFSNKWIRLIMLCVTIVFYFVAFNGMEVGPIIPGRGLRQGDSLSPYLFILCAKGLFALMYKAEREGLISCCRICRGAPSVSHLLFADDRFFLFKVEERECNAMKNILKVYEEASGQAINFQVRCARETSVLGVVNPINTRRYLGLPSQIGRKKNEVFRFIRDCLWQRLQGWKSKLLSRVGKEVLIKYVAQAVPSYCMSTFMIPVSLSKELERMMNSFWWGNSNSNEGGMGFRDMQPFNLEMLAKQGWNIISNPNALVCRVFKAKYFPRGNFLHSHIVLEKGCRWRIGNGQHIRVWDDPCLKEMGNFKVDSPRSRVLAVYSVKLGYRVARDLNTTISQAVISGGWDKLWKLPIPPKVKSFVRRVCRGCLPYTSCHLCNTNVESLSHVLLSCPYAQACWSKAGISANVSNHASFADCHLEFLAETDYDKSRRACMVLWSIWSQRNSKLWKNNFKLPDHAVTGSLQLLHDWKQLQIQKRLGMVINLNHQGDGNWRAPPPGSFKCNVDAASFTSSNLTGFRIVLRDELGAFMKGYTSTVPGLFVSKEGEVMALIAAIKWVTSMDIQNVVFEIDALIVWKALRAPALDLSEFGSLAHECSSLILVSGMSL
;
A
#
# COMPACT_ATOMS: atom_id res chain seq x y z
N MET A 1 -6.13 6.10 11.78
CA MET A 1 -6.34 7.52 11.48
C MET A 1 -5.96 8.32 12.72
N ILE A 2 -5.03 9.26 12.60
CA ILE A 2 -4.66 10.18 13.68
C ILE A 2 -5.29 11.55 13.39
N CYS A 3 -6.15 12.04 14.28
CA CYS A 3 -6.78 13.35 14.18
C CYS A 3 -6.12 14.34 15.16
N LEU A 4 -5.88 15.56 14.70
CA LEU A 4 -5.36 16.65 15.51
C LEU A 4 -6.40 17.79 15.54
N SER A 5 -6.86 18.18 16.72
CA SER A 5 -7.71 19.36 16.90
C SER A 5 -6.92 20.40 17.70
N TRP A 6 -6.81 21.63 17.20
CA TRP A 6 -5.95 22.64 17.82
C TRP A 6 -6.53 24.06 17.80
N ASN A 7 -6.57 24.66 18.98
CA ASN A 7 -6.89 26.07 19.18
C ASN A 7 -5.65 26.93 18.91
N CYS A 8 -5.59 27.56 17.74
CA CYS A 8 -4.35 28.20 17.30
C CYS A 8 -4.07 29.55 17.97
N ARG A 9 -5.11 30.23 18.49
CA ARG A 9 -5.02 31.61 19.00
C ARG A 9 -4.23 32.57 18.09
N GLY A 10 -4.30 32.35 16.78
CA GLY A 10 -3.55 33.10 15.76
C GLY A 10 -2.40 32.35 15.10
N LEU A 11 -2.53 32.12 13.79
CA LEU A 11 -1.49 31.54 12.92
C LEU A 11 -0.73 32.60 12.10
N GLY A 12 -0.90 33.89 12.42
CA GLY A 12 -0.22 34.99 11.71
C GLY A 12 1.27 35.12 12.07
N ASN A 13 1.67 34.54 13.20
CA ASN A 13 3.02 34.62 13.76
C ASN A 13 3.90 33.42 13.30
N PRO A 14 5.14 33.65 12.80
CA PRO A 14 6.07 32.58 12.41
C PRO A 14 6.36 31.52 13.48
N ARG A 15 6.39 31.91 14.76
CA ARG A 15 6.57 31.01 15.92
C ARG A 15 5.41 30.02 16.05
N ALA A 16 4.18 30.50 15.95
CA ALA A 16 3.00 29.63 16.01
C ALA A 16 2.98 28.62 14.84
N VAL A 17 3.38 29.05 13.64
CA VAL A 17 3.52 28.15 12.47
C VAL A 17 4.64 27.13 12.67
N ARG A 18 5.75 27.50 13.32
CA ARG A 18 6.85 26.58 13.64
C ARG A 18 6.41 25.52 14.65
N ASP A 19 5.79 25.94 15.76
CA ASP A 19 5.33 25.04 16.81
C ASP A 19 4.25 24.07 16.26
N PHE A 20 3.39 24.56 15.35
CA PHE A 20 2.45 23.74 14.61
C PHE A 20 3.13 22.66 13.75
N ARG A 21 4.21 23.02 13.03
CA ARG A 21 4.97 22.07 12.22
C ARG A 21 5.66 21.01 13.05
N GLU A 22 6.23 21.37 14.20
CA GLU A 22 6.82 20.41 15.14
C GLU A 22 5.77 19.42 15.64
N LEU A 23 4.56 19.90 15.94
CA LEU A 23 3.44 19.06 16.35
C LEU A 23 3.03 18.07 15.24
N ILE A 24 2.98 18.52 13.98
CA ILE A 24 2.71 17.65 12.82
C ILE A 24 3.84 16.65 12.60
N CYS A 25 5.10 17.07 12.70
CA CYS A 25 6.26 16.19 12.50
C CYS A 25 6.34 15.09 13.57
N SER A 26 6.03 15.41 14.82
CA SER A 26 6.06 14.47 15.94
C SER A 26 4.85 13.53 15.96
N ARG A 27 3.63 14.04 15.75
CA ARG A 27 2.38 13.26 15.87
C ARG A 27 1.91 12.64 14.55
N LYS A 28 2.39 13.15 13.40
CA LYS A 28 2.06 12.69 12.04
C LYS A 28 0.55 12.52 11.79
N PRO A 29 -0.28 13.55 12.05
CA PRO A 29 -1.73 13.47 11.86
C PRO A 29 -2.11 13.22 10.40
N ASP A 30 -3.24 12.51 10.21
CA ASP A 30 -3.88 12.28 8.91
C ASP A 30 -4.91 13.38 8.59
N VAL A 31 -5.55 13.91 9.65
CA VAL A 31 -6.58 14.97 9.60
C VAL A 31 -6.30 16.02 10.67
N ILE A 32 -6.47 17.30 10.34
CA ILE A 32 -6.24 18.43 11.25
C ILE A 32 -7.47 19.35 11.25
N PHE A 33 -7.98 19.68 12.43
CA PHE A 33 -8.96 20.73 12.66
C PHE A 33 -8.34 21.89 13.45
N LEU A 34 -8.46 23.09 12.91
CA LEU A 34 -7.91 24.33 13.44
C LEU A 34 -9.04 25.32 13.67
N PHE A 35 -9.03 25.98 14.81
CA PHE A 35 -10.00 27.02 15.14
C PHE A 35 -9.31 28.16 15.87
N LYS A 36 -9.91 29.35 15.80
CA LYS A 36 -9.26 30.61 16.20
C LYS A 36 -7.95 30.85 15.43
N THR A 37 -7.97 30.61 14.12
CA THR A 37 -6.80 30.78 13.23
C THR A 37 -6.38 32.25 13.10
N LEU A 38 -7.33 33.19 13.18
CA LEU A 38 -7.14 34.66 13.05
C LEU A 38 -6.35 35.09 11.79
N VAL A 39 -6.34 34.26 10.76
CA VAL A 39 -5.68 34.52 9.48
C VAL A 39 -6.65 34.27 8.33
N HIS A 40 -6.44 34.95 7.21
CA HIS A 40 -7.22 34.73 6.00
C HIS A 40 -7.00 33.35 5.41
N VAL A 41 -7.98 32.85 4.65
CA VAL A 41 -7.96 31.54 3.99
C VAL A 41 -6.70 31.34 3.14
N ASN A 42 -6.21 32.40 2.49
CA ASN A 42 -4.95 32.37 1.73
C ASN A 42 -3.74 31.94 2.58
N LYS A 43 -3.68 32.37 3.84
CA LYS A 43 -2.59 32.01 4.76
C LYS A 43 -2.67 30.55 5.21
N ILE A 44 -3.89 30.03 5.39
CA ILE A 44 -4.10 28.61 5.69
C ILE A 44 -3.67 27.75 4.50
N GLU A 45 -3.95 28.20 3.28
CA GLU A 45 -3.53 27.51 2.06
C GLU A 45 -2.00 27.48 1.91
N GLU A 46 -1.30 28.58 2.24
CA GLU A 46 0.16 28.60 2.35
C GLU A 46 0.67 27.56 3.36
N ILE A 47 0.04 27.48 4.54
CA ILE A 47 0.41 26.54 5.59
C ILE A 47 0.16 25.10 5.13
N ARG A 48 -0.99 24.80 4.52
CA ARG A 48 -1.34 23.48 3.94
C ARG A 48 -0.25 22.99 2.99
N ILE A 49 0.20 23.87 2.10
CA ILE A 49 1.27 23.57 1.13
C ILE A 49 2.58 23.26 1.87
N GLN A 50 2.95 24.07 2.86
CA GLN A 50 4.18 23.89 3.64
C GLN A 50 4.21 22.57 4.41
N ILE A 51 3.06 22.09 4.88
CA ILE A 51 2.95 20.82 5.64
C ILE A 51 2.67 19.60 4.75
N SER A 52 2.57 19.78 3.41
CA SER A 52 2.33 18.71 2.42
C SER A 52 1.01 17.94 2.59
N PHE A 53 -0.06 18.63 2.97
CA PHE A 53 -1.41 18.05 3.05
C PHE A 53 -2.12 18.15 1.68
N VAL A 54 -2.93 17.15 1.32
CA VAL A 54 -3.54 17.05 -0.01
C VAL A 54 -4.68 18.06 -0.20
N GLY A 55 -5.48 18.32 0.83
CA GLY A 55 -6.56 19.30 0.78
C GLY A 55 -6.72 20.08 2.09
N ALA A 56 -7.32 21.26 1.98
CA ALA A 56 -7.80 22.04 3.11
C ALA A 56 -9.12 22.74 2.75
N PHE A 57 -9.95 22.92 3.76
CA PHE A 57 -11.12 23.78 3.76
C PHE A 57 -10.91 24.82 4.86
N ALA A 58 -11.12 26.10 4.58
CA ALA A 58 -10.96 27.15 5.58
C ALA A 58 -11.98 28.25 5.36
N MET A 59 -12.41 28.86 6.47
CA MET A 59 -13.33 30.00 6.49
C MET A 59 -12.57 31.25 6.94
N ASP A 60 -12.83 32.36 6.25
CA ASP A 60 -12.27 33.65 6.60
C ASP A 60 -12.79 34.15 7.95
N ARG A 61 -12.06 35.08 8.58
CA ARG A 61 -12.50 35.68 9.84
C ARG A 61 -13.69 36.61 9.57
N GLU A 62 -14.75 36.52 10.37
CA GLU A 62 -15.80 37.52 10.46
C GLU A 62 -15.71 38.28 11.80
N GLY A 63 -15.44 39.58 11.75
CA GLY A 63 -15.32 40.44 12.93
C GLY A 63 -14.21 40.03 13.91
N ARG A 64 -14.53 39.96 15.21
CA ARG A 64 -13.62 39.45 16.27
C ARG A 64 -13.64 37.91 16.39
N GLY A 65 -14.43 37.22 15.56
CA GLY A 65 -14.50 35.76 15.49
C GLY A 65 -13.28 35.18 14.78
N GLY A 66 -12.63 34.19 15.40
CA GLY A 66 -11.42 33.59 14.84
C GLY A 66 -11.76 32.50 13.81
N GLY A 67 -11.11 32.57 12.63
CA GLY A 67 -11.33 31.64 11.53
C GLY A 67 -11.10 30.16 11.87
N ILE A 68 -11.61 29.29 11.01
CA ILE A 68 -11.60 27.83 11.16
C ILE A 68 -10.96 27.21 9.91
N ALA A 69 -10.22 26.13 10.08
CA ALA A 69 -9.67 25.36 8.98
C ALA A 69 -9.65 23.85 9.25
N PHE A 70 -9.91 23.05 8.22
CA PHE A 70 -9.89 21.61 8.24
C PHE A 70 -8.95 21.11 7.13
N LEU A 71 -7.93 20.31 7.45
CA LEU A 71 -6.89 19.87 6.53
C LEU A 71 -6.79 18.34 6.53
N TRP A 72 -6.58 17.73 5.37
CA TRP A 72 -6.45 16.27 5.24
C TRP A 72 -5.30 15.85 4.32
N LYS A 73 -4.67 14.73 4.67
CA LYS A 73 -3.49 14.19 3.97
C LYS A 73 -3.83 13.23 2.83
N ASN A 74 -5.00 12.58 2.86
CA ASN A 74 -5.45 11.67 1.82
C ASN A 74 -6.93 11.96 1.50
N PRO A 75 -7.29 12.17 0.22
CA PRO A 75 -8.65 12.52 -0.18
C PRO A 75 -9.68 11.41 0.10
N ASN A 76 -9.25 10.16 0.29
CA ASN A 76 -10.16 9.05 0.57
C ASN A 76 -10.60 9.00 2.04
N ILE A 77 -9.98 9.80 2.92
CA ILE A 77 -10.27 9.80 4.36
C ILE A 77 -11.56 10.57 4.69
N CYS A 78 -11.85 11.67 3.99
CA CYS A 78 -13.03 12.51 4.22
C CYS A 78 -13.62 12.99 2.88
N SER A 79 -14.94 12.87 2.71
CA SER A 79 -15.70 13.53 1.63
C SER A 79 -16.45 14.73 2.21
N LEU A 80 -16.25 15.91 1.62
CA LEU A 80 -17.01 17.13 1.95
C LEU A 80 -18.41 17.03 1.31
N LEU A 81 -19.47 17.01 2.12
CA LEU A 81 -20.84 16.72 1.65
C LEU A 81 -21.76 17.95 1.54
N ASP A 82 -21.64 18.98 2.41
CA ASP A 82 -22.41 20.24 2.26
C ASP A 82 -21.80 21.45 3.00
N TYR A 83 -22.15 22.69 2.61
CA TYR A 83 -21.55 23.98 3.05
C TYR A 83 -22.55 24.93 3.72
N LEU A 84 -23.85 24.65 3.68
CA LEU A 84 -24.83 25.60 4.25
C LEU A 84 -25.07 25.50 5.75
N ASN A 85 -24.44 24.56 6.44
CA ASN A 85 -24.26 24.55 7.89
C ASN A 85 -23.26 23.43 8.21
N ASN A 86 -21.98 23.77 8.43
CA ASN A 86 -20.97 23.10 9.28
C ASN A 86 -20.74 21.56 9.39
N HIS A 87 -20.99 20.64 8.41
CA HIS A 87 -20.82 19.18 8.71
C HIS A 87 -20.11 18.25 7.71
N ILE A 88 -19.42 17.24 8.28
CA ILE A 88 -18.77 16.09 7.62
C ILE A 88 -19.21 14.81 8.36
N ASN A 89 -20.04 13.96 7.72
CA ASN A 89 -20.85 12.88 8.34
C ASN A 89 -20.12 11.61 8.84
N VAL A 90 -18.82 11.68 9.15
CA VAL A 90 -18.11 10.62 9.91
C VAL A 90 -17.15 11.21 10.97
N LEU A 91 -16.70 12.46 10.75
CA LEU A 91 -15.86 13.22 11.67
C LEU A 91 -16.20 14.71 11.51
N THR A 92 -17.00 15.26 12.43
CA THR A 92 -17.39 16.68 12.43
C THR A 92 -16.40 17.51 13.21
N GLY A 93 -15.87 18.58 12.60
CA GLY A 93 -15.19 19.65 13.30
C GLY A 93 -16.18 20.68 13.83
N PHE A 94 -16.39 20.78 15.15
CA PHE A 94 -17.40 21.68 15.73
C PHE A 94 -16.78 22.87 16.46
N TYR A 95 -17.34 24.06 16.24
CA TYR A 95 -16.96 25.27 16.97
C TYR A 95 -18.22 25.96 17.47
N GLY A 96 -18.50 25.85 18.77
CA GLY A 96 -19.67 26.45 19.40
C GLY A 96 -19.58 27.97 19.44
N TYR A 97 -20.71 28.67 19.41
CA TYR A 97 -20.74 30.13 19.43
C TYR A 97 -20.09 30.66 20.72
N PRO A 98 -19.11 31.58 20.64
CA PRO A 98 -18.45 32.09 21.84
C PRO A 98 -19.38 32.92 22.72
N ASP A 99 -20.41 33.54 22.13
CA ASP A 99 -21.47 34.26 22.84
C ASP A 99 -22.43 33.30 23.56
N ARG A 100 -22.75 33.59 24.83
CA ARG A 100 -23.68 32.81 25.64
C ARG A 100 -25.11 32.87 25.12
N SER A 101 -25.53 34.01 24.55
CA SER A 101 -26.89 34.20 24.06
C SER A 101 -27.22 33.29 22.87
N ARG A 102 -26.20 32.95 22.07
CA ARG A 102 -26.29 32.15 20.84
C ARG A 102 -25.97 30.67 21.04
N ARG A 103 -25.80 30.22 22.29
CA ARG A 103 -25.51 28.81 22.61
C ARG A 103 -26.60 27.87 22.14
N ARG A 104 -27.84 28.32 22.23
CA ARG A 104 -29.01 27.58 21.76
C ARG A 104 -28.89 27.25 20.27
N ASP A 105 -28.35 28.16 19.46
CA ASP A 105 -28.14 27.93 18.03
C ASP A 105 -27.08 26.86 17.78
N SER A 106 -26.03 26.80 18.60
CA SER A 106 -25.03 25.72 18.54
C SER A 106 -25.61 24.35 18.83
N TRP A 107 -26.53 24.27 19.80
CA TRP A 107 -27.17 23.02 20.20
C TRP A 107 -28.20 22.55 19.18
N ASN A 108 -29.05 23.45 18.69
CA ASN A 108 -29.96 23.17 17.57
C ASN A 108 -29.19 22.66 16.34
N LEU A 109 -28.03 23.25 16.06
CA LEU A 109 -27.15 22.79 15.00
C LEU A 109 -26.67 21.35 15.26
N LEU A 110 -26.21 20.99 16.46
CA LEU A 110 -25.83 19.59 16.75
C LEU A 110 -26.99 18.61 16.55
N HIS A 111 -28.23 18.97 16.90
CA HIS A 111 -29.40 18.11 16.67
C HIS A 111 -29.69 17.90 15.17
N THR A 112 -29.66 18.96 14.37
CA THR A 112 -29.87 18.87 12.90
C THR A 112 -28.85 17.94 12.25
N ILE A 113 -27.65 17.85 12.81
CA ILE A 113 -26.54 17.08 12.26
C ILE A 113 -26.70 15.63 12.55
N CYS A 114 -26.98 15.33 13.82
CA CYS A 114 -27.28 14.01 14.28
C CYS A 114 -28.43 13.40 13.44
N ALA A 115 -29.43 14.23 13.10
CA ALA A 115 -30.55 13.80 12.25
C ALA A 115 -30.19 13.61 10.76
N SER A 116 -29.12 14.23 10.27
CA SER A 116 -28.74 14.23 8.84
C SER A 116 -27.99 12.98 8.37
N SER A 117 -27.54 12.12 9.30
CA SER A 117 -26.74 10.93 9.00
C SER A 117 -27.21 9.74 9.82
N ARG A 118 -27.38 8.58 9.17
CA ARG A 118 -27.59 7.28 9.85
C ARG A 118 -26.28 6.56 10.19
N LEU A 119 -25.13 7.16 9.85
CA LEU A 119 -23.81 6.57 10.09
C LEU A 119 -23.28 6.90 11.49
N PRO A 120 -22.40 6.06 12.08
CA PRO A 120 -21.79 6.34 13.38
C PRO A 120 -21.03 7.68 13.39
N TRP A 121 -21.35 8.55 14.35
CA TRP A 121 -20.88 9.94 14.37
C TRP A 121 -19.78 10.22 15.42
N CYS A 122 -18.73 10.95 15.00
CA CYS A 122 -17.67 11.48 15.84
C CYS A 122 -17.59 13.00 15.67
N CYS A 123 -17.59 13.74 16.78
CA CYS A 123 -17.58 15.20 16.79
C CYS A 123 -16.39 15.72 17.62
N ILE A 124 -15.51 16.48 17.00
CA ILE A 124 -14.27 17.00 17.62
C ILE A 124 -14.20 18.52 17.48
N GLY A 125 -13.78 19.24 18.52
CA GLY A 125 -13.66 20.68 18.43
C GLY A 125 -13.81 21.42 19.75
N ASP A 126 -14.13 22.72 19.69
CA ASP A 126 -14.30 23.58 20.86
C ASP A 126 -15.78 23.94 20.98
N PHE A 127 -16.48 23.20 21.84
CA PHE A 127 -17.89 23.42 22.11
C PHE A 127 -18.13 24.71 22.91
N ASN A 128 -17.07 25.34 23.44
CA ASN A 128 -17.06 26.53 24.29
C ASN A 128 -18.01 26.48 25.52
N ASP A 129 -18.52 25.30 25.93
CA ASP A 129 -19.36 25.09 27.13
C ASP A 129 -18.87 23.86 27.92
N MET A 130 -19.45 23.60 29.10
CA MET A 130 -18.97 22.60 30.07
C MET A 130 -20.09 21.62 30.46
N LEU A 131 -19.73 20.41 30.87
CA LEU A 131 -20.70 19.39 31.30
C LEU A 131 -20.96 19.46 32.80
N SER A 132 -20.03 19.92 33.62
CA SER A 132 -20.18 19.98 35.07
C SER A 132 -19.79 21.32 35.68
N PRO A 133 -20.36 21.72 36.84
CA PRO A 133 -19.84 22.85 37.61
C PRO A 133 -18.38 22.65 38.05
N GLU A 134 -17.97 21.40 38.32
CA GLU A 134 -16.59 21.08 38.73
C GLU A 134 -15.55 21.37 37.64
N ASP A 135 -15.98 21.44 36.37
CA ASP A 135 -15.15 21.73 35.20
C ASP A 135 -14.63 23.18 35.20
N LYS A 136 -15.07 24.02 36.13
CA LYS A 136 -14.65 25.43 36.26
C LYS A 136 -14.04 25.70 37.62
N ARG A 137 -12.88 26.37 37.63
CA ARG A 137 -12.30 27.00 38.82
C ARG A 137 -12.21 28.51 38.62
N GLY A 138 -12.83 29.30 39.49
CA GLY A 138 -12.82 30.77 39.41
C GLY A 138 -13.88 31.42 40.31
N ARG A 139 -13.92 32.77 40.36
CA ARG A 139 -14.77 33.54 41.30
C ARG A 139 -16.29 33.46 41.08
N LEU A 140 -16.74 33.22 39.86
CA LEU A 140 -18.16 33.22 39.51
C LEU A 140 -18.56 31.82 39.06
N ASP A 141 -19.73 31.33 39.45
CA ASP A 141 -20.24 30.04 38.98
C ASP A 141 -20.61 30.08 37.50
N HIS A 142 -20.69 28.92 36.88
CA HIS A 142 -21.26 28.81 35.53
C HIS A 142 -22.77 28.58 35.64
N PRO A 143 -23.62 29.31 34.89
CA PRO A 143 -25.06 29.20 35.05
C PRO A 143 -25.58 27.77 34.80
N ASN A 144 -26.36 27.23 35.74
CA ASN A 144 -26.88 25.85 35.67
C ASN A 144 -27.73 25.59 34.43
N TRP A 145 -28.46 26.59 33.94
CA TRP A 145 -29.29 26.45 32.74
C TRP A 145 -28.47 26.20 31.46
N LEU A 146 -27.22 26.69 31.38
CA LEU A 146 -26.31 26.41 30.26
C LEU A 146 -25.80 24.97 30.32
N LEU A 147 -25.43 24.49 31.52
CA LEU A 147 -25.01 23.11 31.76
C LEU A 147 -26.13 22.12 31.44
N ALA A 148 -27.34 22.39 31.94
CA ALA A 148 -28.50 21.52 31.76
C ALA A 148 -28.85 21.36 30.28
N ARG A 149 -28.88 22.45 29.50
CA ARG A 149 -29.18 22.37 28.07
C ARG A 149 -28.09 21.68 27.26
N PHE A 150 -26.83 21.86 27.62
CA PHE A 150 -25.76 21.16 26.92
C PHE A 150 -25.77 19.65 27.21
N ARG A 151 -26.07 19.26 28.46
CA ARG A 151 -26.29 17.85 28.84
C ARG A 151 -27.46 17.23 28.08
N GLU A 152 -28.58 17.94 27.99
CA GLU A 152 -29.77 17.53 27.24
C GLU A 152 -29.42 17.27 25.76
N THR A 153 -28.75 18.21 25.09
CA THR A 153 -28.32 18.04 23.70
C THR A 153 -27.36 16.87 23.50
N ILE A 154 -26.41 16.66 24.40
CA ILE A 154 -25.50 15.51 24.35
C ILE A 154 -26.27 14.19 24.48
N SER A 155 -27.22 14.14 25.42
CA SER A 155 -28.09 12.98 25.65
C SER A 155 -28.98 12.67 24.43
N ASP A 156 -29.66 13.67 23.88
CA ASP A 156 -30.55 13.55 22.74
C ASP A 156 -29.82 13.15 21.44
N CYS A 157 -28.57 13.57 21.29
CA CYS A 157 -27.71 13.15 20.19
C CYS A 157 -27.01 11.79 20.45
N HIS A 158 -27.27 11.15 21.59
CA HIS A 158 -26.61 9.91 22.03
C HIS A 158 -25.07 10.00 22.02
N LEU A 159 -24.54 11.19 22.36
CA LEU A 159 -23.12 11.48 22.40
C LEU A 159 -22.54 11.21 23.80
N HIS A 160 -21.30 10.75 23.84
CA HIS A 160 -20.52 10.53 25.06
C HIS A 160 -19.17 11.25 24.97
N GLU A 161 -18.76 11.90 26.05
CA GLU A 161 -17.42 12.47 26.18
C GLU A 161 -16.39 11.36 26.47
N ILE A 162 -15.21 11.48 25.86
CA ILE A 162 -14.06 10.60 26.15
C ILE A 162 -13.14 11.29 27.15
N SER A 163 -12.76 10.59 28.22
CA SER A 163 -11.82 11.08 29.23
C SER A 163 -10.46 11.47 28.65
N ILE A 164 -9.96 12.64 29.03
CA ILE A 164 -8.69 13.20 28.57
C ILE A 164 -7.54 12.69 29.46
N ILE A 165 -6.45 12.25 28.85
CA ILE A 165 -5.20 11.91 29.56
C ILE A 165 -4.31 13.17 29.59
N GLY A 166 -4.14 13.78 30.77
CA GLY A 166 -3.31 14.98 30.96
C GLY A 166 -3.90 15.98 31.95
N SER A 167 -3.63 17.28 31.76
CA SER A 167 -4.25 18.35 32.55
C SER A 167 -5.73 18.47 32.23
N CYS A 168 -6.59 18.34 33.25
CA CYS A 168 -8.06 18.42 33.12
C CYS A 168 -8.53 19.80 32.59
N PHE A 169 -7.88 20.91 32.99
CA PHE A 169 -8.28 22.24 32.49
C PHE A 169 -7.64 22.56 31.13
N THR A 170 -8.49 22.73 30.10
CA THR A 170 -8.09 23.01 28.71
C THR A 170 -8.11 24.49 28.33
N TRP A 171 -8.68 25.35 29.19
CA TRP A 171 -8.68 26.82 29.04
C TRP A 171 -8.37 27.53 30.35
N GLU A 172 -7.67 28.66 30.28
CA GLU A 172 -7.39 29.53 31.44
C GLU A 172 -7.28 31.01 31.02
N ARG A 173 -7.56 31.92 31.97
CA ARG A 173 -7.36 33.38 31.82
C ARG A 173 -6.92 34.00 33.15
N GLY A 174 -5.97 34.94 33.09
CA GLY A 174 -5.54 35.69 34.27
C GLY A 174 -4.62 34.91 35.21
N ARG A 175 -3.82 33.97 34.68
CA ARG A 175 -2.85 33.18 35.46
C ARG A 175 -1.99 34.11 36.32
N GLY A 176 -1.92 33.83 37.63
CA GLY A 176 -1.16 34.64 38.59
C GLY A 176 -1.87 35.90 39.10
N THR A 177 -3.14 36.13 38.77
CA THR A 177 -3.93 37.27 39.26
C THR A 177 -5.07 36.82 40.18
N LYS A 178 -5.64 37.74 40.99
CA LYS A 178 -6.85 37.50 41.81
C LYS A 178 -8.11 37.17 40.99
N ALA A 179 -8.04 37.32 39.66
CA ALA A 179 -9.11 37.02 38.70
C ALA A 179 -8.80 35.77 37.84
N TRP A 180 -7.93 34.87 38.31
CA TRP A 180 -7.60 33.65 37.60
C TRP A 180 -8.82 32.72 37.48
N VAL A 181 -9.13 32.32 36.24
CA VAL A 181 -10.19 31.36 35.92
C VAL A 181 -9.63 30.25 35.05
N GLN A 182 -10.00 29.01 35.36
CA GLN A 182 -9.70 27.81 34.59
C GLN A 182 -10.99 27.07 34.23
N LYS A 183 -11.01 26.44 33.05
CA LYS A 183 -12.14 25.67 32.53
C LYS A 183 -11.67 24.42 31.80
N GLU A 184 -12.36 23.31 32.03
CA GLU A 184 -12.31 22.08 31.23
C GLU A 184 -13.38 22.18 30.15
N LEU A 185 -12.93 22.55 28.94
CA LEU A 185 -13.79 22.58 27.75
C LEU A 185 -13.67 21.25 27.02
N ILE A 186 -14.83 20.69 26.66
CA ILE A 186 -14.96 19.42 25.94
C ILE A 186 -14.29 19.53 24.58
N GLY A 187 -13.50 18.51 24.24
CA GLY A 187 -12.75 18.44 22.99
C GLY A 187 -13.28 17.41 21.98
N LEU A 188 -13.99 16.38 22.45
CA LEU A 188 -14.35 15.20 21.67
C LEU A 188 -15.61 14.51 22.22
N LEU A 189 -16.58 14.29 21.35
CA LEU A 189 -17.84 13.57 21.60
C LEU A 189 -18.03 12.44 20.59
N LEU A 190 -18.47 11.26 21.05
CA LEU A 190 -18.73 10.09 20.21
C LEU A 190 -20.13 9.54 20.40
N GLN A 191 -20.77 9.11 19.32
CA GLN A 191 -22.06 8.42 19.41
C GLN A 191 -21.90 7.01 20.00
N GLU A 192 -22.87 6.55 20.80
CA GLU A 192 -22.83 5.24 21.47
C GLU A 192 -22.55 4.06 20.52
N SER A 193 -23.02 4.11 19.27
CA SER A 193 -22.76 3.09 18.24
C SER A 193 -21.27 2.98 17.85
N VAL A 194 -20.52 4.08 17.84
CA VAL A 194 -19.05 4.09 17.66
C VAL A 194 -18.37 3.49 18.90
N CYS A 195 -18.87 3.85 20.09
CA CYS A 195 -18.44 3.26 21.34
C CYS A 195 -18.70 1.76 21.36
N ARG A 196 -19.80 1.24 20.80
CA ARG A 196 -20.11 -0.20 20.71
C ARG A 196 -19.12 -0.99 19.86
N GLY A 197 -18.59 -0.41 18.78
CA GLY A 197 -17.46 -1.00 18.01
C GLY A 197 -16.16 -1.05 18.81
N TRP A 198 -15.93 -0.06 19.68
CA TRP A 198 -14.83 -0.08 20.67
C TRP A 198 -15.13 -0.99 21.86
N VAL A 199 -16.39 -1.18 22.24
CA VAL A 199 -16.85 -2.14 23.25
C VAL A 199 -16.67 -3.54 22.71
N MET A 200 -16.79 -3.82 21.40
CA MET A 200 -16.34 -5.11 20.86
C MET A 200 -14.83 -5.32 21.04
N PHE A 201 -14.00 -4.27 20.89
CA PHE A 201 -12.57 -4.35 21.18
C PHE A 201 -12.27 -4.47 22.69
N LEU A 202 -13.03 -3.78 23.54
CA LEU A 202 -12.96 -3.81 24.99
C LEU A 202 -13.53 -5.12 25.56
N LEU A 203 -14.54 -5.71 24.93
CA LEU A 203 -15.15 -7.00 25.25
C LEU A 203 -14.23 -8.12 24.77
N VAL A 204 -13.63 -8.02 23.58
CA VAL A 204 -12.55 -8.92 23.15
C VAL A 204 -11.37 -8.80 24.09
N TRP A 205 -11.00 -7.60 24.55
CA TRP A 205 -9.99 -7.40 25.59
C TRP A 205 -10.38 -8.05 26.92
N ILE A 206 -11.53 -7.70 27.52
CA ILE A 206 -12.02 -8.26 28.79
C ILE A 206 -12.17 -9.78 28.67
N TYR A 207 -12.61 -10.28 27.52
CA TYR A 207 -12.77 -11.70 27.23
C TYR A 207 -11.42 -12.41 27.09
N VAL A 208 -10.48 -11.86 26.32
CA VAL A 208 -9.15 -12.44 26.10
C VAL A 208 -8.28 -12.31 27.35
N GLU A 209 -8.36 -11.21 28.09
CA GLU A 209 -7.73 -11.01 29.39
C GLU A 209 -8.29 -12.01 30.43
N LYS A 210 -9.61 -12.14 30.56
CA LYS A 210 -10.23 -13.14 31.44
C LYS A 210 -9.97 -14.58 30.98
N ALA A 211 -9.91 -14.82 29.68
CA ALA A 211 -9.61 -16.13 29.10
C ALA A 211 -8.14 -16.51 29.36
N LEU A 212 -7.19 -15.58 29.19
CA LEU A 212 -5.76 -15.77 29.45
C LEU A 212 -5.46 -15.86 30.95
N ALA A 213 -6.14 -15.07 31.78
CA ALA A 213 -6.05 -15.15 33.25
C ALA A 213 -6.57 -16.49 33.78
N LYS A 214 -7.64 -17.03 33.18
CA LYS A 214 -8.18 -18.38 33.51
C LYS A 214 -7.41 -19.51 32.82
N TRP A 215 -6.69 -19.28 31.73
CA TRP A 215 -5.97 -20.33 30.98
C TRP A 215 -4.88 -21.02 31.83
N GLY A 216 -4.40 -20.33 32.89
CA GLY A 216 -3.49 -20.88 33.88
C GLY A 216 -4.13 -21.71 35.00
N SER A 217 -5.47 -21.69 35.18
CA SER A 217 -6.15 -22.31 36.32
C SER A 217 -7.38 -23.12 35.89
N GLY A 218 -7.22 -24.46 35.84
CA GLY A 218 -8.33 -25.43 35.89
C GLY A 218 -9.35 -25.40 34.74
N LEU A 219 -9.31 -26.40 33.87
CA LEU A 219 -10.28 -26.58 32.78
C LEU A 219 -11.69 -26.94 33.28
N ASN A 220 -12.67 -26.46 32.50
CA ASN A 220 -14.06 -26.90 32.31
C ASN A 220 -15.19 -26.42 33.25
N GLN A 221 -16.36 -26.22 32.62
CA GLN A 221 -17.67 -25.74 33.10
C GLN A 221 -17.94 -24.24 33.16
N LYS A 222 -17.05 -23.38 33.68
CA LYS A 222 -17.33 -21.93 33.72
C LYS A 222 -17.17 -21.27 32.34
N PHE A 223 -16.17 -21.70 31.57
CA PHE A 223 -15.92 -21.20 30.21
C PHE A 223 -17.10 -21.52 29.26
N THR A 224 -17.65 -22.73 29.34
CA THR A 224 -18.80 -23.16 28.54
C THR A 224 -20.08 -22.40 28.90
N ARG A 225 -20.31 -22.12 30.21
CA ARG A 225 -21.44 -21.29 30.69
C ARG A 225 -21.32 -19.83 30.29
N ASP A 226 -20.14 -19.23 30.47
CA ASP A 226 -19.87 -17.84 30.11
C ASP A 226 -20.02 -17.63 28.57
N ILE A 227 -19.65 -18.64 27.77
CA ILE A 227 -19.87 -18.67 26.31
C ILE A 227 -21.34 -18.83 25.94
N ALA A 228 -22.08 -19.74 26.57
CA ALA A 228 -23.51 -19.93 26.30
C ALA A 228 -24.29 -18.64 26.61
N GLN A 229 -23.91 -17.94 27.68
CA GLN A 229 -24.49 -16.65 28.04
C GLN A 229 -24.13 -15.56 27.02
N CYS A 230 -22.91 -15.55 26.50
CA CYS A 230 -22.51 -14.64 25.42
C CYS A 230 -23.20 -14.97 24.08
N LYS A 231 -23.42 -16.25 23.78
CA LYS A 231 -24.14 -16.70 22.58
C LYS A 231 -25.60 -16.25 22.63
N ALA A 232 -26.24 -16.35 23.80
CA ALA A 232 -27.59 -15.81 24.03
C ALA A 232 -27.67 -14.28 23.91
N VAL A 233 -26.62 -13.55 24.33
CA VAL A 233 -26.55 -12.09 24.15
C VAL A 233 -26.29 -11.72 22.68
N ILE A 234 -25.44 -12.46 21.96
CA ILE A 234 -25.18 -12.26 20.53
C ILE A 234 -26.39 -12.63 19.68
N GLU A 235 -27.12 -13.70 19.99
CA GLU A 235 -28.37 -14.05 19.31
C GLU A 235 -29.46 -12.99 19.55
N ARG A 236 -29.61 -12.49 20.79
CA ARG A 236 -30.46 -11.32 21.07
C ARG A 236 -30.05 -10.04 20.34
N LEU A 237 -28.76 -9.90 20.01
CA LEU A 237 -28.25 -8.77 19.22
C LEU A 237 -28.36 -9.00 17.70
N LYS A 238 -28.38 -10.27 17.24
CA LYS A 238 -28.60 -10.65 15.84
C LYS A 238 -30.06 -10.53 15.42
N ASP A 239 -31.01 -10.74 16.35
CA ASP A 239 -32.44 -10.49 16.11
C ASP A 239 -32.76 -9.02 15.79
N ASN A 240 -31.82 -8.10 16.05
CA ASN A 240 -31.90 -6.71 15.60
C ASN A 240 -31.02 -6.45 14.36
N SER A 241 -31.50 -6.83 13.18
CA SER A 241 -31.18 -6.25 11.85
C SER A 241 -29.73 -6.22 11.31
N ILE A 242 -28.73 -6.85 11.94
CA ILE A 242 -27.30 -6.62 11.56
C ILE A 242 -26.73 -7.63 10.53
N SER A 243 -27.45 -8.70 10.18
CA SER A 243 -26.91 -9.76 9.31
C SER A 243 -26.70 -9.33 7.83
N SER A 244 -27.42 -8.32 7.33
CA SER A 244 -27.29 -7.84 5.94
C SER A 244 -26.10 -6.89 5.72
N ASP A 245 -25.58 -6.27 6.77
CA ASP A 245 -24.68 -5.13 6.64
C ASP A 245 -23.18 -5.52 6.60
N ILE A 246 -22.83 -6.69 7.13
CA ILE A 246 -21.44 -7.19 7.13
C ILE A 246 -21.02 -7.69 5.73
N GLU A 247 -21.90 -8.38 5.00
CA GLU A 247 -21.67 -8.70 3.59
C GLU A 247 -21.55 -7.43 2.72
N THR A 248 -22.31 -6.40 3.09
CA THR A 248 -22.33 -5.11 2.37
C THR A 248 -21.09 -4.26 2.67
N CYS A 249 -20.51 -4.34 3.86
CA CYS A 249 -19.28 -3.62 4.21
C CYS A 249 -18.05 -4.10 3.42
N SER A 250 -17.92 -5.40 3.16
CA SER A 250 -16.86 -5.95 2.28
C SER A 250 -17.02 -5.48 0.83
N LYS A 251 -18.26 -5.32 0.34
CA LYS A 251 -18.60 -4.74 -0.96
C LYS A 251 -18.40 -3.22 -0.99
N SER A 252 -18.61 -2.51 0.12
CA SER A 252 -18.51 -1.06 0.20
C SER A 252 -17.08 -0.53 0.07
N PHE A 253 -16.08 -1.24 0.60
CA PHE A 253 -14.66 -0.92 0.39
C PHE A 253 -14.26 -1.13 -1.09
N TRP A 254 -14.80 -2.18 -1.72
CA TRP A 254 -14.66 -2.45 -3.15
C TRP A 254 -15.36 -1.43 -4.06
N LEU A 255 -16.46 -0.83 -3.61
CA LEU A 255 -17.22 0.20 -4.33
C LEU A 255 -16.61 1.60 -4.17
N ARG A 256 -15.91 1.88 -3.05
CA ARG A 256 -15.41 3.21 -2.70
C ARG A 256 -14.03 3.53 -3.29
N ASP A 257 -13.12 2.57 -3.40
CA ASP A 257 -11.77 2.76 -4.00
C ASP A 257 -11.74 2.35 -5.49
N GLY A 258 -12.65 2.90 -6.28
CA GLY A 258 -12.83 2.57 -7.69
C GLY A 258 -11.55 2.49 -8.52
N ASP A 259 -11.16 1.27 -8.86
CA ASP A 259 -11.23 0.86 -10.26
C ASP A 259 -12.52 0.06 -10.38
N ALA A 260 -13.48 0.55 -11.18
CA ALA A 260 -14.73 -0.15 -11.46
C ALA A 260 -14.45 -1.66 -11.65
N ASN A 261 -15.32 -2.51 -11.12
CA ASN A 261 -15.26 -3.96 -11.26
C ASN A 261 -15.27 -4.33 -12.76
N THR A 262 -14.10 -4.24 -13.37
CA THR A 262 -13.92 -4.33 -14.80
C THR A 262 -14.08 -5.80 -15.16
N LYS A 263 -14.53 -6.07 -16.39
CA LYS A 263 -14.45 -7.40 -17.01
C LYS A 263 -13.09 -8.06 -16.74
N TYR A 264 -12.02 -7.28 -16.61
CA TYR A 264 -10.70 -7.73 -16.21
C TYR A 264 -10.63 -8.43 -14.83
N PHE A 265 -11.13 -7.83 -13.74
CA PHE A 265 -11.05 -8.44 -12.40
C PHE A 265 -11.94 -9.67 -12.28
N HIS A 266 -13.15 -9.63 -12.85
CA HIS A 266 -14.00 -10.81 -12.97
C HIS A 266 -13.35 -11.92 -13.80
N THR A 267 -12.75 -11.59 -14.95
CA THR A 267 -12.02 -12.58 -15.76
C THR A 267 -10.83 -13.13 -14.97
N ALA A 268 -10.06 -12.29 -14.26
CA ALA A 268 -8.93 -12.73 -13.45
C ALA A 268 -9.35 -13.64 -12.29
N ALA A 269 -10.44 -13.32 -11.58
CA ALA A 269 -11.00 -14.15 -10.52
C ALA A 269 -11.54 -15.47 -11.06
N SER A 270 -12.28 -15.44 -12.17
CA SER A 270 -12.82 -16.64 -12.83
C SER A 270 -11.72 -17.53 -13.41
N THR A 271 -10.69 -16.96 -14.03
CA THR A 271 -9.49 -17.70 -14.48
C THR A 271 -8.79 -18.32 -13.28
N ARG A 272 -8.57 -17.57 -12.19
CA ARG A 272 -8.00 -18.13 -10.95
C ARG A 272 -8.84 -19.26 -10.37
N LYS A 273 -10.17 -19.11 -10.31
CA LYS A 273 -11.09 -20.15 -9.84
C LYS A 273 -11.00 -21.40 -10.72
N ARG A 274 -10.89 -21.24 -12.04
CA ARG A 274 -10.71 -22.35 -12.99
C ARG A 274 -9.35 -23.03 -12.82
N THR A 275 -8.26 -22.26 -12.68
CA THR A 275 -6.91 -22.79 -12.47
C THR A 275 -6.74 -23.48 -11.11
N ASN A 276 -7.40 -22.97 -10.07
CA ASN A 276 -7.32 -23.53 -8.72
C ASN A 276 -8.26 -24.73 -8.49
N ARG A 277 -9.24 -24.96 -9.39
CA ARG A 277 -10.11 -26.13 -9.31
C ARG A 277 -9.32 -27.37 -9.71
N ILE A 278 -9.27 -28.33 -8.81
CA ILE A 278 -8.55 -29.59 -9.03
C ILE A 278 -9.55 -30.60 -9.56
N SER A 279 -9.39 -31.03 -10.82
CA SER A 279 -10.32 -31.96 -11.47
C SER A 279 -9.97 -33.43 -11.28
N ARG A 280 -8.70 -33.75 -11.08
CA ARG A 280 -8.22 -35.12 -10.85
C ARG A 280 -6.96 -35.11 -10.00
N LEU A 281 -6.77 -36.15 -9.20
CA LEU A 281 -5.56 -36.39 -8.40
C LEU A 281 -5.15 -37.85 -8.52
N MET A 282 -3.85 -38.09 -8.46
CA MET A 282 -3.27 -39.41 -8.36
C MET A 282 -2.97 -39.74 -6.90
N ASP A 283 -3.38 -40.92 -6.44
CA ASP A 283 -3.11 -41.42 -5.10
C ASP A 283 -1.66 -41.94 -4.95
N ASP A 284 -1.33 -42.46 -3.76
CA ASP A 284 0.00 -43.03 -3.46
C ASP A 284 0.25 -44.38 -4.19
N GLU A 285 -0.79 -45.05 -4.68
CA GLU A 285 -0.73 -46.32 -5.42
C GLU A 285 -0.57 -46.13 -6.93
N GLY A 286 -0.71 -44.88 -7.40
CA GLY A 286 -0.59 -44.50 -8.81
C GLY A 286 -1.92 -44.47 -9.57
N ASN A 287 -3.05 -44.64 -8.89
CA ASN A 287 -4.38 -44.61 -9.49
C ASN A 287 -4.92 -43.17 -9.59
N TRP A 288 -5.64 -42.86 -10.66
CA TRP A 288 -6.26 -41.57 -10.88
C TRP A 288 -7.69 -41.54 -10.35
N HIS A 289 -8.00 -40.49 -9.60
CA HIS A 289 -9.30 -40.19 -9.03
C HIS A 289 -9.81 -38.88 -9.62
N ASP A 290 -11.06 -38.85 -10.08
CA ASP A 290 -11.70 -37.67 -10.69
C ASP A 290 -13.12 -37.39 -10.16
N ASP A 291 -13.72 -38.33 -9.43
CA ASP A 291 -14.99 -38.09 -8.75
C ASP A 291 -14.80 -37.29 -7.44
N PRO A 292 -15.77 -36.44 -7.05
CA PRO A 292 -15.63 -35.60 -5.86
C PRO A 292 -15.39 -36.37 -4.55
N SER A 293 -15.97 -37.55 -4.39
CA SER A 293 -15.90 -38.33 -3.15
C SER A 293 -14.54 -39.00 -2.99
N SER A 294 -14.03 -39.64 -4.05
CA SER A 294 -12.71 -40.25 -4.07
C SER A 294 -11.60 -39.20 -3.97
N LEU A 295 -11.77 -38.03 -4.59
CA LEU A 295 -10.85 -36.90 -4.41
C LEU A 295 -10.79 -36.44 -2.96
N CYS A 296 -11.94 -36.32 -2.29
CA CYS A 296 -11.99 -36.02 -0.85
C CYS A 296 -11.30 -37.10 -0.01
N GLN A 297 -11.46 -38.37 -0.36
CA GLN A 297 -10.80 -39.50 0.30
C GLN A 297 -9.28 -39.43 0.16
N VAL A 298 -8.77 -39.21 -1.07
CA VAL A 298 -7.33 -39.02 -1.33
C VAL A 298 -6.75 -37.86 -0.50
N VAL A 299 -7.48 -36.75 -0.41
CA VAL A 299 -7.08 -35.60 0.42
C VAL A 299 -7.05 -35.97 1.90
N GLN A 300 -8.08 -36.66 2.39
CA GLN A 300 -8.20 -37.05 3.80
C GLN A 300 -7.09 -38.02 4.20
N ASP A 301 -6.86 -39.06 3.42
CA ASP A 301 -5.86 -40.09 3.70
C ASP A 301 -4.44 -39.52 3.62
N TYR A 302 -4.18 -38.62 2.67
CA TYR A 302 -2.91 -37.90 2.60
C TYR A 302 -2.60 -37.14 3.89
N PHE A 303 -3.56 -36.35 4.41
CA PHE A 303 -3.32 -35.57 5.63
C PHE A 303 -3.32 -36.41 6.90
N ARG A 304 -4.16 -37.47 6.98
CA ARG A 304 -4.10 -38.44 8.08
C ARG A 304 -2.73 -39.10 8.18
N LYS A 305 -2.17 -39.54 7.05
CA LYS A 305 -0.82 -40.11 6.97
C LYS A 305 0.28 -39.08 7.21
N LEU A 306 0.09 -37.84 6.77
CA LEU A 306 1.08 -36.77 6.96
C LEU A 306 1.18 -36.38 8.45
N PHE A 307 0.06 -36.26 9.14
CA PHE A 307 0.01 -35.84 10.54
C PHE A 307 -0.02 -36.99 11.56
N SER A 308 0.00 -38.25 11.13
CA SER A 308 0.18 -39.38 12.03
C SER A 308 1.61 -39.45 12.58
N LEU A 309 1.74 -39.92 13.82
CA LEU A 309 3.03 -40.15 14.45
C LEU A 309 3.73 -41.34 13.77
N SER A 310 4.98 -41.13 13.36
CA SER A 310 5.92 -42.23 13.11
C SER A 310 6.40 -42.78 14.46
N SER A 311 6.63 -44.09 14.55
CA SER A 311 6.96 -44.83 15.79
C SER A 311 7.81 -44.07 16.81
N SER A 312 7.35 -44.05 18.07
CA SER A 312 8.00 -43.40 19.21
C SER A 312 9.36 -44.01 19.50
N HIS A 313 10.42 -43.46 18.93
CA HIS A 313 11.79 -43.75 19.35
C HIS A 313 12.18 -42.88 20.55
N ALA A 314 13.09 -43.39 21.40
CA ALA A 314 13.61 -42.63 22.52
C ALA A 314 14.31 -41.37 22.01
N ILE A 315 13.80 -40.19 22.39
CA ILE A 315 14.42 -38.89 22.10
C ILE A 315 15.53 -38.66 23.12
N ASP A 316 16.57 -39.48 23.07
CA ASP A 316 17.75 -39.39 23.92
C ASP A 316 18.95 -38.81 23.14
N GLY A 317 19.91 -38.22 23.83
CA GLY A 317 21.16 -37.75 23.23
C GLY A 317 21.17 -36.29 22.77
N PHE A 318 20.43 -35.38 23.40
CA PHE A 318 20.50 -33.92 23.17
C PHE A 318 20.94 -33.12 24.43
N ASP A 319 21.59 -33.75 25.40
CA ASP A 319 22.02 -33.09 26.65
C ASP A 319 23.09 -32.01 26.48
N PHE A 320 23.82 -32.04 25.37
CA PHE A 320 24.84 -31.03 25.02
C PHE A 320 24.25 -29.73 24.45
N VAL A 321 22.92 -29.62 24.31
CA VAL A 321 22.28 -28.38 23.89
C VAL A 321 22.43 -27.34 25.01
N ASP A 322 23.19 -26.28 24.74
CA ASP A 322 23.37 -25.18 25.69
C ASP A 322 22.03 -24.54 26.08
N CYS A 323 21.84 -24.31 27.38
CA CYS A 323 20.81 -23.40 27.88
C CYS A 323 21.13 -21.96 27.44
N LYS A 324 20.20 -21.31 26.74
CA LYS A 324 20.36 -19.94 26.21
C LYS A 324 19.36 -18.94 26.77
N ILE A 325 18.30 -19.43 27.41
CA ILE A 325 17.26 -18.61 28.03
C ILE A 325 17.59 -18.44 29.51
N SER A 326 17.74 -17.19 29.95
CA SER A 326 17.93 -16.88 31.37
C SER A 326 16.60 -16.81 32.12
N ASP A 327 16.64 -16.83 33.45
CA ASP A 327 15.44 -16.63 34.27
C ASP A 327 14.79 -15.26 34.03
N SER A 328 15.59 -14.21 33.83
CA SER A 328 15.09 -12.88 33.45
C SER A 328 14.38 -12.87 32.10
N ASP A 329 14.82 -13.70 31.14
CA ASP A 329 14.13 -13.85 29.86
C ASP A 329 12.80 -14.59 30.04
N ASN A 330 12.75 -15.61 30.90
CA ASN A 330 11.51 -16.30 31.25
C ASN A 330 10.51 -15.38 31.97
N GLU A 331 10.97 -14.48 32.84
CA GLU A 331 10.12 -13.44 33.47
C GLU A 331 9.48 -12.53 32.43
N LYS A 332 10.24 -12.09 31.41
CA LYS A 332 9.71 -11.26 30.31
C LYS A 332 8.70 -12.04 29.45
N LEU A 333 8.94 -13.33 29.20
CA LEU A 333 8.01 -14.16 28.43
C LEU A 333 6.68 -14.36 29.18
N LEU A 334 6.76 -14.53 30.50
CA LEU A 334 5.63 -14.81 31.39
C LEU A 334 4.99 -13.57 32.00
N SER A 335 5.48 -12.37 31.66
CA SER A 335 4.91 -11.13 32.17
C SER A 335 3.42 -11.04 31.81
N PRO A 336 2.58 -10.39 32.64
CA PRO A 336 1.19 -10.13 32.27
C PRO A 336 1.11 -9.46 30.90
N PHE A 337 0.10 -9.81 30.11
CA PHE A 337 -0.10 -9.18 28.81
C PHE A 337 -0.61 -7.74 28.98
N SER A 338 -0.03 -6.81 28.23
CA SER A 338 -0.40 -5.39 28.29
C SER A 338 -1.35 -4.99 27.15
N PHE A 339 -2.14 -3.94 27.37
CA PHE A 339 -3.03 -3.40 26.33
C PHE A 339 -2.27 -2.95 25.09
N GLU A 340 -1.09 -2.37 25.28
CA GLU A 340 -0.21 -1.90 24.22
C GLU A 340 0.24 -3.06 23.30
N GLU A 341 0.59 -4.23 23.86
CA GLU A 341 0.95 -5.42 23.08
C GLU A 341 -0.19 -5.88 22.17
N PHE A 342 -1.41 -5.94 22.70
CA PHE A 342 -2.59 -6.35 21.91
C PHE A 342 -2.96 -5.32 20.86
N LYS A 343 -2.92 -4.04 21.21
CA LYS A 343 -3.14 -2.94 20.29
C LYS A 343 -2.17 -3.04 19.11
N GLU A 344 -0.86 -3.17 19.40
CA GLU A 344 0.15 -3.35 18.36
C GLU A 344 -0.12 -4.56 17.46
N VAL A 345 -0.52 -5.71 18.04
CA VAL A 345 -0.83 -6.91 17.27
C VAL A 345 -2.00 -6.70 16.32
N VAL A 346 -3.10 -6.11 16.79
CA VAL A 346 -4.28 -5.86 15.95
C VAL A 346 -3.94 -4.88 14.82
N PHE A 347 -3.16 -3.83 15.10
CA PHE A 347 -2.69 -2.90 14.05
C PHE A 347 -1.64 -3.51 13.10
N GLN A 348 -0.89 -4.53 13.54
CA GLN A 348 0.02 -5.30 12.68
C GLN A 348 -0.72 -6.33 11.80
N MET A 349 -1.95 -6.72 12.16
CA MET A 349 -2.78 -7.58 11.33
C MET A 349 -3.39 -6.77 10.20
N HIS A 350 -3.07 -7.14 8.94
CA HIS A 350 -3.67 -6.51 7.77
C HIS A 350 -5.18 -6.77 7.73
N LEU A 351 -5.98 -5.71 7.54
CA LEU A 351 -7.46 -5.76 7.45
C LEU A 351 -7.96 -6.65 6.29
N ASP A 352 -7.13 -6.88 5.26
CA ASP A 352 -7.53 -7.57 4.02
C ASP A 352 -7.19 -9.08 3.99
N LYS A 353 -6.79 -9.69 5.12
CA LYS A 353 -6.58 -11.15 5.15
C LYS A 353 -7.91 -11.86 5.28
N SER A 354 -8.13 -12.87 4.43
CA SER A 354 -9.35 -13.68 4.43
C SER A 354 -9.72 -14.15 5.85
N PRO A 355 -10.89 -13.77 6.37
CA PRO A 355 -11.43 -14.36 7.58
C PRO A 355 -11.68 -15.86 7.33
N GLY A 356 -11.56 -16.69 8.37
CA GLY A 356 -12.05 -18.07 8.31
C GLY A 356 -13.58 -18.07 8.21
N PRO A 357 -14.21 -19.21 7.84
CA PRO A 357 -15.67 -19.33 7.89
C PRO A 357 -16.19 -18.97 9.29
N GLU A 358 -17.24 -18.15 9.33
CA GLU A 358 -17.76 -17.53 10.55
C GLU A 358 -18.62 -18.49 11.37
N GLU A 359 -18.13 -18.92 12.54
CA GLU A 359 -18.91 -19.28 13.73
C GLU A 359 -18.00 -19.36 14.98
N PHE A 360 -18.50 -19.00 16.17
CA PHE A 360 -17.81 -18.93 17.48
C PHE A 360 -18.75 -19.55 18.55
N PRO A 361 -18.34 -20.35 19.57
CA PRO A 361 -17.18 -21.24 19.78
C PRO A 361 -17.52 -22.70 20.27
N ALA A 362 -16.68 -23.68 19.94
CA ALA A 362 -16.10 -24.72 20.84
C ALA A 362 -14.67 -25.11 20.35
N SER A 363 -14.22 -24.38 19.34
CA SER A 363 -13.36 -24.76 18.23
C SER A 363 -12.32 -23.66 17.99
N LEU A 364 -11.88 -22.97 19.05
CA LEU A 364 -10.99 -21.80 18.96
C LEU A 364 -9.72 -22.09 18.14
N ASN A 365 -9.30 -23.36 18.16
CA ASN A 365 -8.10 -23.84 17.47
C ASN A 365 -8.39 -24.57 16.15
N ASP A 366 -9.66 -24.71 15.78
CA ASP A 366 -10.05 -25.31 14.52
C ASP A 366 -9.50 -24.46 13.38
N THR A 367 -8.92 -25.15 12.41
CA THR A 367 -8.12 -24.51 11.38
C THR A 367 -8.52 -25.08 10.03
N THR A 368 -9.00 -24.22 9.15
CA THR A 368 -9.33 -24.60 7.78
C THR A 368 -8.05 -24.59 6.93
N ILE A 369 -7.68 -25.71 6.32
CA ILE A 369 -6.60 -25.83 5.36
C ILE A 369 -7.15 -25.55 3.97
N VAL A 370 -6.55 -24.59 3.26
CA VAL A 370 -6.80 -24.33 1.83
C VAL A 370 -5.62 -24.82 1.02
N LEU A 371 -5.88 -25.52 -0.09
CA LEU A 371 -4.84 -26.02 -0.98
C LEU A 371 -4.57 -25.03 -2.11
N ILE A 372 -3.30 -24.67 -2.31
CA ILE A 372 -2.86 -23.79 -3.40
C ILE A 372 -1.92 -24.57 -4.32
N PRO A 373 -2.18 -24.63 -5.65
CA PRO A 373 -1.28 -25.25 -6.61
C PRO A 373 0.10 -24.58 -6.63
N THR A 374 1.17 -25.39 -6.59
CA THR A 374 2.55 -24.90 -6.70
C THR A 374 3.13 -24.98 -8.11
N CYS A 375 2.45 -25.67 -9.01
CA CYS A 375 2.78 -25.82 -10.42
C CYS A 375 1.53 -25.61 -11.31
N GLU A 376 1.72 -25.44 -12.62
CA GLU A 376 0.64 -25.17 -13.57
C GLU A 376 -0.36 -26.33 -13.74
N SER A 377 0.06 -27.56 -13.45
CA SER A 377 -0.77 -28.77 -13.59
C SER A 377 -0.48 -29.74 -12.45
N PRO A 378 -1.10 -29.53 -11.27
CA PRO A 378 -0.90 -30.41 -10.12
C PRO A 378 -1.45 -31.80 -10.43
N LYS A 379 -0.65 -32.84 -10.16
CA LYS A 379 -1.04 -34.24 -10.37
C LYS A 379 -1.26 -34.97 -9.05
N THR A 380 -0.46 -34.64 -8.05
CA THR A 380 -0.45 -35.31 -6.74
C THR A 380 -0.66 -34.30 -5.62
N MET A 381 -1.01 -34.79 -4.42
CA MET A 381 -1.08 -33.95 -3.21
C MET A 381 0.25 -33.25 -2.86
N LYS A 382 1.38 -33.76 -3.36
CA LYS A 382 2.70 -33.12 -3.17
C LYS A 382 2.82 -31.80 -3.92
N ASP A 383 2.12 -31.66 -5.05
CA ASP A 383 2.10 -30.46 -5.90
C ASP A 383 1.25 -29.32 -5.33
N LEU A 384 0.53 -29.60 -4.23
CA LEU A 384 -0.34 -28.66 -3.54
C LEU A 384 0.31 -28.18 -2.24
N ARG A 385 0.18 -26.88 -1.96
CA ARG A 385 0.62 -26.26 -0.72
C ARG A 385 -0.57 -26.04 0.22
N PRO A 386 -0.56 -26.64 1.42
CA PRO A 386 -1.58 -26.37 2.42
C PRO A 386 -1.33 -25.02 3.09
N ILE A 387 -2.36 -24.20 3.20
CA ILE A 387 -2.35 -22.94 3.96
C ILE A 387 -3.41 -23.02 5.06
N SER A 388 -2.97 -22.87 6.30
CA SER A 388 -3.81 -22.88 7.50
C SER A 388 -4.47 -21.51 7.71
N LEU A 389 -5.79 -21.47 7.56
CA LEU A 389 -6.64 -20.33 7.90
C LEU A 389 -7.12 -20.50 9.34
N CYS A 390 -6.39 -19.91 10.28
CA CYS A 390 -6.75 -19.95 11.70
C CYS A 390 -7.81 -18.90 12.05
N ASN A 391 -8.53 -19.16 13.14
CA ASN A 391 -9.45 -18.22 13.79
C ASN A 391 -8.73 -16.90 14.13
N VAL A 392 -9.46 -15.77 14.02
CA VAL A 392 -8.93 -14.43 14.28
C VAL A 392 -8.45 -14.27 15.72
N LEU A 393 -9.18 -14.79 16.73
CA LEU A 393 -8.74 -14.70 18.12
C LEU A 393 -7.47 -15.53 18.37
N TYR A 394 -7.40 -16.74 17.80
CA TYR A 394 -6.15 -17.52 17.85
C TYR A 394 -5.00 -16.77 17.19
N LYS A 395 -5.21 -16.13 16.03
CA LYS A 395 -4.17 -15.34 15.35
C LYS A 395 -3.65 -14.20 16.21
N ILE A 396 -4.51 -13.55 17.01
CA ILE A 396 -4.08 -12.51 17.96
C ILE A 396 -3.18 -13.14 19.03
N VAL A 397 -3.63 -14.22 19.66
CA VAL A 397 -2.86 -14.93 20.71
C VAL A 397 -1.51 -15.41 20.18
N SER A 398 -1.51 -16.13 19.05
CA SER A 398 -0.30 -16.68 18.45
C SER A 398 0.67 -15.57 18.06
N LYS A 399 0.17 -14.42 17.63
CA LYS A 399 0.97 -13.25 17.25
C LYS A 399 1.57 -12.53 18.44
N VAL A 400 0.85 -12.41 19.55
CA VAL A 400 1.41 -11.90 20.81
C VAL A 400 2.55 -12.80 21.29
N LEU A 401 2.32 -14.12 21.36
CA LEU A 401 3.35 -15.10 21.75
C LEU A 401 4.56 -15.06 20.82
N ALA A 402 4.32 -14.99 19.51
CA ALA A 402 5.37 -14.88 18.50
C ALA A 402 6.20 -13.60 18.67
N ASN A 403 5.56 -12.47 18.96
CA ASN A 403 6.25 -11.19 19.18
C ASN A 403 7.15 -11.24 20.43
N ARG A 404 6.71 -11.87 21.52
CA ARG A 404 7.53 -12.08 22.72
C ARG A 404 8.72 -12.99 22.44
N LEU A 405 8.49 -14.14 21.79
CA LEU A 405 9.56 -15.07 21.41
C LEU A 405 10.59 -14.40 20.51
N LYS A 406 10.13 -13.59 19.54
CA LYS A 406 10.97 -12.91 18.55
C LYS A 406 12.07 -12.04 19.16
N VAL A 407 11.85 -11.45 20.32
CA VAL A 407 12.84 -10.60 21.01
C VAL A 407 14.06 -11.40 21.46
N LEU A 408 13.86 -12.68 21.83
CA LEU A 408 14.92 -13.55 22.37
C LEU A 408 15.67 -14.32 21.29
N LEU A 409 15.09 -14.45 20.10
CA LEU A 409 15.66 -15.20 18.98
C LEU A 409 17.12 -14.87 18.63
N PRO A 410 17.60 -13.61 18.67
CA PRO A 410 19.00 -13.30 18.38
C PRO A 410 20.00 -13.99 19.33
N ASN A 411 19.59 -14.29 20.57
CA ASN A 411 20.43 -14.97 21.57
C ASN A 411 20.42 -16.50 21.40
N ILE A 412 19.35 -17.03 20.79
CA ILE A 412 19.14 -18.47 20.59
C ILE A 412 19.74 -18.93 19.25
N ILE A 413 19.61 -18.10 18.21
CA ILE A 413 19.87 -18.46 16.81
C ILE A 413 21.23 -17.96 16.33
N LEU A 414 21.99 -18.90 15.76
CA LEU A 414 23.34 -18.71 15.22
C LEU A 414 23.40 -17.68 14.09
N ASN A 415 24.55 -17.02 13.93
CA ASN A 415 24.79 -16.03 12.88
C ASN A 415 24.71 -16.58 11.43
N ALA A 416 24.82 -17.89 11.24
CA ALA A 416 24.74 -18.55 9.93
C ALA A 416 23.28 -18.78 9.45
N GLN A 417 22.28 -18.41 10.25
CA GLN A 417 20.87 -18.55 9.94
C GLN A 417 20.23 -17.20 9.63
N SER A 418 19.76 -17.00 8.39
CA SER A 418 19.28 -15.68 7.96
C SER A 418 17.75 -15.56 7.85
N THR A 419 16.98 -16.64 7.95
CA THR A 419 15.52 -16.59 7.75
C THR A 419 14.75 -16.24 9.01
N PHE A 420 13.66 -15.46 8.83
CA PHE A 420 12.74 -14.99 9.89
C PHE A 420 13.40 -14.18 11.02
N MET A 421 14.65 -13.76 10.83
CA MET A 421 15.40 -12.94 11.79
C MET A 421 15.38 -11.45 11.39
N PRO A 422 14.95 -10.55 12.29
CA PRO A 422 15.04 -9.12 12.05
C PRO A 422 16.49 -8.69 11.76
N GLY A 423 16.69 -7.87 10.75
CA GLY A 423 18.00 -7.31 10.42
C GLY A 423 18.97 -8.23 9.68
N ARG A 424 18.58 -9.47 9.33
CA ARG A 424 19.38 -10.38 8.48
C ARG A 424 18.78 -10.41 7.07
N ALA A 425 19.59 -10.12 6.04
CA ALA A 425 19.12 -10.13 4.67
C ALA A 425 19.34 -11.49 4.02
N ILE A 426 18.37 -11.97 3.22
CA ILE A 426 18.52 -13.18 2.40
C ILE A 426 19.75 -13.12 1.49
N THR A 427 20.12 -11.91 1.04
CA THR A 427 21.28 -11.65 0.18
C THR A 427 22.59 -12.02 0.87
N ASP A 428 22.68 -11.89 2.19
CA ASP A 428 23.89 -12.20 2.96
C ASP A 428 24.25 -13.69 2.82
N ASN A 429 23.25 -14.57 2.93
CA ASN A 429 23.43 -16.00 2.71
C ASN A 429 23.84 -16.32 1.27
N VAL A 430 23.22 -15.66 0.29
CA VAL A 430 23.56 -15.88 -1.13
C VAL A 430 25.01 -15.50 -1.39
N LEU A 431 25.47 -14.36 -0.86
CA LEU A 431 26.86 -13.90 -1.02
C LEU A 431 27.86 -14.88 -0.39
N VAL A 432 27.62 -15.33 0.84
CA VAL A 432 28.54 -16.30 1.50
C VAL A 432 28.53 -17.63 0.75
N ALA A 433 27.36 -18.15 0.36
CA ALA A 433 27.25 -19.39 -0.40
C ALA A 433 27.96 -19.29 -1.75
N PHE A 434 27.82 -18.16 -2.45
CA PHE A 434 28.49 -17.92 -3.71
C PHE A 434 30.01 -17.94 -3.56
N GLU A 435 30.55 -17.27 -2.53
CA GLU A 435 31.98 -17.24 -2.26
C GLU A 435 32.56 -18.61 -1.88
N LEU A 436 31.83 -19.40 -1.09
CA LEU A 436 32.21 -20.77 -0.74
C LEU A 436 32.25 -21.69 -1.96
N ILE A 437 31.18 -21.66 -2.76
CA ILE A 437 31.11 -22.45 -4.00
C ILE A 437 32.22 -22.03 -4.97
N HIS A 438 32.50 -20.74 -5.07
CA HIS A 438 33.59 -20.23 -5.90
C HIS A 438 34.96 -20.72 -5.40
N PHE A 439 35.22 -20.65 -4.09
CA PHE A 439 36.45 -21.16 -3.48
C PHE A 439 36.66 -22.65 -3.77
N MET A 440 35.65 -23.50 -3.55
CA MET A 440 35.73 -24.94 -3.80
C MET A 440 36.08 -25.26 -5.26
N ARG A 441 35.60 -24.46 -6.22
CA ARG A 441 35.93 -24.64 -7.65
C ARG A 441 37.35 -24.22 -8.00
N MET A 442 37.89 -23.22 -7.32
CA MET A 442 39.25 -22.72 -7.54
C MET A 442 40.29 -23.64 -6.89
N LYS A 443 39.90 -24.38 -5.85
CA LYS A 443 40.73 -25.39 -5.17
C LYS A 443 40.89 -26.67 -6.01
N ARG A 444 41.62 -26.56 -7.13
CA ARG A 444 41.90 -27.66 -8.08
C ARG A 444 43.13 -28.51 -7.74
N LYS A 445 43.93 -28.09 -6.75
CA LYS A 445 45.17 -28.75 -6.32
C LYS A 445 45.11 -29.00 -4.80
N GLY A 446 45.61 -30.16 -4.36
CA GLY A 446 45.61 -30.60 -2.95
C GLY A 446 45.16 -32.05 -2.77
N LYS A 447 45.58 -32.69 -1.66
CA LYS A 447 45.20 -34.08 -1.34
C LYS A 447 43.75 -34.19 -0.85
N VAL A 448 43.25 -33.18 -0.13
CA VAL A 448 41.92 -33.17 0.53
C VAL A 448 40.91 -32.29 -0.23
N GLY A 449 39.80 -32.89 -0.65
CA GLY A 449 38.66 -32.20 -1.28
C GLY A 449 37.65 -31.68 -0.25
N GLU A 450 36.76 -30.78 -0.67
CA GLU A 450 35.62 -30.30 0.14
C GLU A 450 34.29 -30.58 -0.55
N VAL A 451 33.25 -30.83 0.25
CA VAL A 451 31.86 -31.10 -0.15
C VAL A 451 30.99 -29.92 0.26
N ALA A 452 30.04 -29.54 -0.61
CA ALA A 452 28.89 -28.73 -0.25
C ALA A 452 27.62 -29.57 -0.40
N LEU A 453 27.04 -29.99 0.72
CA LEU A 453 25.81 -30.77 0.78
C LEU A 453 24.62 -29.83 0.88
N LYS A 454 23.75 -29.81 -0.14
CA LYS A 454 22.46 -29.12 -0.06
C LYS A 454 21.43 -30.12 0.47
N ILE A 455 20.67 -29.71 1.47
CA ILE A 455 19.59 -30.49 2.06
C ILE A 455 18.28 -29.76 1.84
N ASP A 456 17.24 -30.52 1.53
CA ASP A 456 15.85 -30.09 1.40
C ASP A 456 14.98 -30.92 2.35
N ILE A 457 14.13 -30.26 3.13
CA ILE A 457 13.27 -30.92 4.12
C ILE A 457 11.88 -31.05 3.53
N SER A 458 11.45 -32.30 3.32
CA SER A 458 10.14 -32.56 2.74
C SER A 458 9.03 -32.21 3.71
N LYS A 459 8.14 -31.28 3.31
CA LYS A 459 6.97 -30.84 4.10
C LYS A 459 7.38 -30.40 5.51
N ALA A 460 8.38 -29.52 5.55
CA ALA A 460 9.17 -29.22 6.73
C ALA A 460 8.38 -28.77 7.97
N HIS A 461 7.28 -28.02 7.79
CA HIS A 461 6.40 -27.62 8.88
C HIS A 461 5.48 -28.75 9.32
N ASP A 462 4.94 -29.51 8.37
CA ASP A 462 3.85 -30.48 8.59
C ASP A 462 4.33 -31.75 9.31
N ARG A 463 5.65 -32.01 9.30
CA ARG A 463 6.27 -33.21 9.88
C ARG A 463 6.95 -33.02 11.23
N VAL A 464 6.98 -31.79 11.76
CA VAL A 464 7.67 -31.51 13.03
C VAL A 464 7.05 -32.32 14.17
N ASP A 465 7.86 -33.14 14.83
CA ASP A 465 7.45 -33.86 16.03
C ASP A 465 7.28 -32.91 17.23
N TRP A 466 6.13 -33.02 17.91
CA TRP A 466 5.77 -32.17 19.02
C TRP A 466 6.54 -32.48 20.30
N GLN A 467 6.88 -33.74 20.54
CA GLN A 467 7.65 -34.15 21.71
C GLN A 467 9.10 -33.67 21.58
N PHE A 468 9.68 -33.74 20.39
CA PHE A 468 10.98 -33.16 20.09
C PHE A 468 10.99 -31.63 20.26
N LEU A 469 9.98 -30.93 19.74
CA LEU A 469 9.84 -29.48 19.93
C LEU A 469 9.80 -29.11 21.43
N LYS A 470 9.02 -29.85 22.22
CA LYS A 470 8.93 -29.68 23.67
C LYS A 470 10.29 -29.89 24.34
N LEU A 471 10.99 -30.98 24.02
CA LEU A 471 12.31 -31.30 24.55
C LEU A 471 13.33 -30.21 24.21
N MET A 472 13.35 -29.73 22.97
CA MET A 472 14.25 -28.65 22.55
C MET A 472 14.01 -27.35 23.33
N MET A 473 12.74 -26.99 23.58
CA MET A 473 12.43 -25.82 24.43
C MET A 473 12.89 -26.04 25.89
N GLN A 474 12.74 -27.26 26.43
CA GLN A 474 13.23 -27.58 27.77
C GLN A 474 14.76 -27.43 27.85
N LYS A 475 15.50 -28.00 26.89
CA LYS A 475 16.97 -27.92 26.85
C LYS A 475 17.49 -26.50 26.66
N LEU A 476 16.75 -25.65 25.94
CA LEU A 476 17.11 -24.23 25.77
C LEU A 476 16.88 -23.37 27.02
N GLY A 477 16.17 -23.88 28.04
CA GLY A 477 15.91 -23.18 29.30
C GLY A 477 14.56 -22.48 29.39
N PHE A 478 13.61 -22.75 28.50
CA PHE A 478 12.28 -22.16 28.61
C PHE A 478 11.52 -22.70 29.83
N SER A 479 10.83 -21.81 30.55
CA SER A 479 10.00 -22.19 31.68
C SER A 479 8.89 -23.17 31.28
N ASN A 480 8.61 -24.16 32.13
CA ASN A 480 7.52 -25.13 31.93
C ASN A 480 6.15 -24.46 31.68
N LYS A 481 5.91 -23.28 32.29
CA LYS A 481 4.68 -22.50 32.05
C LYS A 481 4.60 -22.01 30.61
N TRP A 482 5.70 -21.46 30.09
CA TRP A 482 5.79 -20.99 28.70
C TRP A 482 5.66 -22.15 27.71
N ILE A 483 6.38 -23.24 27.96
CA ILE A 483 6.32 -24.46 27.16
C ILE A 483 4.88 -24.96 27.08
N ARG A 484 4.17 -25.04 28.22
CA ARG A 484 2.75 -25.45 28.24
C ARG A 484 1.87 -24.55 27.39
N LEU A 485 2.05 -23.23 27.42
CA LEU A 485 1.30 -22.28 26.59
C LEU A 485 1.53 -22.52 25.09
N ILE A 486 2.79 -22.74 24.69
CA ILE A 486 3.14 -23.05 23.30
C ILE A 486 2.55 -24.41 22.87
N MET A 487 2.66 -25.43 23.72
CA MET A 487 2.11 -26.76 23.43
C MET A 487 0.59 -26.72 23.28
N LEU A 488 -0.12 -25.95 24.12
CA LEU A 488 -1.56 -25.72 23.96
C LEU A 488 -1.92 -25.03 22.64
N CYS A 489 -1.02 -24.24 22.05
CA CYS A 489 -1.27 -23.74 20.71
C CYS A 489 -1.17 -24.87 19.69
N VAL A 490 -0.12 -25.70 19.73
CA VAL A 490 0.15 -26.65 18.63
C VAL A 490 -0.59 -27.99 18.73
N THR A 491 -0.91 -28.51 19.93
CA THR A 491 -1.39 -29.89 20.08
C THR A 491 -2.91 -30.08 20.06
N ILE A 492 -3.70 -29.06 20.41
CA ILE A 492 -5.17 -29.16 20.49
C ILE A 492 -5.85 -28.63 19.21
N VAL A 493 -5.23 -28.81 18.05
CA VAL A 493 -5.74 -28.31 16.75
C VAL A 493 -6.62 -29.37 16.09
N PHE A 494 -7.75 -28.96 15.51
CA PHE A 494 -8.50 -29.77 14.53
C PHE A 494 -8.35 -29.14 13.15
N TYR A 495 -8.04 -29.95 12.14
CA TYR A 495 -7.93 -29.48 10.75
C TYR A 495 -9.13 -29.90 9.92
N PHE A 496 -9.65 -28.95 9.13
CA PHE A 496 -10.66 -29.17 8.10
C PHE A 496 -10.09 -28.70 6.78
N VAL A 497 -10.13 -29.47 5.70
CA VAL A 497 -9.59 -29.07 4.40
C VAL A 497 -10.73 -28.56 3.53
N ALA A 498 -10.64 -27.29 3.11
CA ALA A 498 -11.54 -26.72 2.12
C ALA A 498 -11.07 -27.13 0.71
N PHE A 499 -11.80 -28.05 0.09
CA PHE A 499 -11.44 -28.65 -1.20
C PHE A 499 -12.61 -28.53 -2.19
N ASN A 500 -12.41 -27.78 -3.29
CA ASN A 500 -13.41 -27.58 -4.34
C ASN A 500 -14.81 -27.10 -3.86
N GLY A 501 -14.89 -26.45 -2.69
CA GLY A 501 -16.15 -26.00 -2.09
C GLY A 501 -16.78 -27.00 -1.09
N MET A 502 -16.17 -28.17 -0.91
CA MET A 502 -16.49 -29.14 0.14
C MET A 502 -15.51 -29.01 1.31
N GLU A 503 -15.94 -29.46 2.48
CA GLU A 503 -15.10 -29.55 3.67
C GLU A 503 -14.74 -31.02 3.96
N VAL A 504 -13.45 -31.30 4.10
CA VAL A 504 -12.90 -32.64 4.36
C VAL A 504 -12.28 -32.67 5.75
N GLY A 505 -12.81 -33.48 6.67
CA GLY A 505 -12.34 -33.52 8.05
C GLY A 505 -13.35 -34.18 8.99
N PRO A 506 -13.13 -34.10 10.32
CA PRO A 506 -11.96 -33.51 10.97
C PRO A 506 -10.71 -34.39 10.82
N ILE A 507 -9.55 -33.77 10.69
CA ILE A 507 -8.24 -34.41 10.80
C ILE A 507 -7.65 -34.03 12.15
N ILE A 508 -7.37 -35.04 12.97
CA ILE A 508 -6.74 -34.88 14.28
C ILE A 508 -5.23 -35.10 14.10
N PRO A 509 -4.41 -34.05 14.18
CA PRO A 509 -2.97 -34.18 14.02
C PRO A 509 -2.32 -34.77 15.27
N GLY A 510 -1.28 -35.59 15.09
CA GLY A 510 -0.34 -35.99 16.14
C GLY A 510 1.01 -35.29 16.04
N ARG A 511 1.26 -34.56 14.94
CA ARG A 511 2.49 -33.79 14.68
C ARG A 511 2.21 -32.61 13.74
N GLY A 512 3.22 -31.77 13.54
CA GLY A 512 3.23 -30.70 12.54
C GLY A 512 2.90 -29.30 13.07
N LEU A 513 3.28 -28.28 12.31
CA LEU A 513 3.06 -26.87 12.60
C LEU A 513 2.23 -26.21 11.49
N ARG A 514 1.39 -25.23 11.88
CA ARG A 514 0.47 -24.55 10.96
C ARG A 514 1.17 -23.67 9.94
N GLN A 515 0.90 -23.85 8.65
CA GLN A 515 1.44 -22.99 7.60
C GLN A 515 0.62 -21.70 7.46
N GLY A 516 1.21 -20.55 7.77
CA GLY A 516 0.52 -19.26 7.77
C GLY A 516 0.17 -18.73 9.15
N ASP A 517 0.42 -19.52 10.20
CA ASP A 517 0.44 -19.05 11.58
C ASP A 517 1.70 -18.22 11.86
N SER A 518 1.57 -17.21 12.71
CA SER A 518 2.64 -16.29 13.06
C SER A 518 3.67 -16.87 14.03
N LEU A 519 3.29 -17.90 14.80
CA LEU A 519 4.14 -18.58 15.77
C LEU A 519 4.98 -19.70 15.13
N SER A 520 4.38 -20.49 14.23
CA SER A 520 4.99 -21.65 13.58
C SER A 520 6.41 -21.44 13.02
N PRO A 521 6.73 -20.34 12.31
CA PRO A 521 8.07 -20.15 11.74
C PRO A 521 9.17 -20.12 12.81
N TYR A 522 8.86 -19.58 13.99
CA TYR A 522 9.84 -19.47 15.08
C TYR A 522 10.00 -20.81 15.80
N LEU A 523 8.91 -21.56 15.99
CA LEU A 523 8.96 -22.91 16.54
C LEU A 523 9.74 -23.86 15.62
N PHE A 524 9.53 -23.75 14.32
CA PHE A 524 10.30 -24.50 13.32
C PHE A 524 11.80 -24.25 13.46
N ILE A 525 12.21 -23.01 13.71
CA ILE A 525 13.61 -22.67 13.92
C ILE A 525 14.14 -23.28 15.23
N LEU A 526 13.34 -23.30 16.30
CA LEU A 526 13.74 -23.95 17.55
C LEU A 526 13.97 -25.45 17.35
N CYS A 527 13.16 -26.14 16.54
CA CYS A 527 13.42 -27.53 16.16
C CYS A 527 14.71 -27.66 15.36
N ALA A 528 14.94 -26.78 14.37
CA ALA A 528 16.16 -26.78 13.57
C ALA A 528 17.44 -26.62 14.41
N LYS A 529 17.35 -26.01 15.61
CA LYS A 529 18.46 -25.88 16.55
C LYS A 529 19.06 -27.23 16.96
N GLY A 530 18.26 -28.30 17.03
CA GLY A 530 18.74 -29.64 17.36
C GLY A 530 19.79 -30.13 16.36
N LEU A 531 19.55 -29.94 15.06
CA LEU A 531 20.54 -30.29 14.02
C LEU A 531 21.84 -29.50 14.18
N PHE A 532 21.76 -28.22 14.58
CA PHE A 532 22.97 -27.41 14.79
C PHE A 532 23.73 -27.86 16.02
N ALA A 533 23.04 -28.22 17.09
CA ALA A 533 23.70 -28.73 18.28
C ALA A 533 24.49 -30.01 17.95
N LEU A 534 23.91 -30.91 17.16
CA LEU A 534 24.60 -32.12 16.67
C LEU A 534 25.83 -31.79 15.81
N MET A 535 25.69 -30.82 14.89
CA MET A 535 26.81 -30.35 14.08
C MET A 535 27.93 -29.72 14.91
N TYR A 536 27.60 -28.90 15.91
CA TYR A 536 28.57 -28.29 16.81
C TYR A 536 29.29 -29.31 17.68
N LYS A 537 28.56 -30.31 18.16
CA LYS A 537 29.15 -31.45 18.88
C LYS A 537 30.14 -32.18 17.98
N ALA A 538 29.75 -32.52 16.76
CA ALA A 538 30.62 -33.18 15.80
C ALA A 538 31.85 -32.34 15.41
N GLU A 539 31.72 -31.02 15.30
CA GLU A 539 32.84 -30.10 15.07
C GLU A 539 33.81 -30.08 16.27
N ARG A 540 33.28 -29.99 17.50
CA ARG A 540 34.08 -30.01 18.74
C ARG A 540 34.81 -31.33 18.94
N GLU A 541 34.19 -32.44 18.56
CA GLU A 541 34.77 -33.79 18.62
C GLU A 541 35.70 -34.09 17.44
N GLY A 542 35.87 -33.16 16.49
CA GLY A 542 36.72 -33.33 15.32
C GLY A 542 36.20 -34.37 14.32
N LEU A 543 34.90 -34.69 14.35
CA LEU A 543 34.23 -35.60 13.41
C LEU A 543 33.91 -34.93 12.07
N ILE A 544 33.75 -33.61 12.06
CA ILE A 544 33.49 -32.80 10.85
C ILE A 544 34.43 -31.59 10.86
N SER A 545 35.08 -31.34 9.72
CA SER A 545 35.92 -30.16 9.52
C SER A 545 35.12 -29.01 8.91
N CYS A 546 35.28 -27.79 9.43
CA CYS A 546 34.74 -26.59 8.80
C CYS A 546 35.49 -26.15 7.54
N CYS A 547 34.77 -25.55 6.59
CA CYS A 547 35.38 -24.91 5.42
C CYS A 547 35.88 -23.51 5.77
N ARG A 548 37.10 -23.17 5.33
CA ARG A 548 37.67 -21.83 5.47
C ARG A 548 38.17 -21.32 4.12
N ILE A 549 37.56 -20.25 3.62
CA ILE A 549 37.84 -19.70 2.28
C ILE A 549 39.28 -19.16 2.17
N CYS A 550 39.79 -18.47 3.19
CA CYS A 550 41.13 -17.92 3.21
C CYS A 550 41.66 -17.73 4.65
N ARG A 551 42.96 -17.46 4.81
CA ARG A 551 43.55 -17.14 6.12
C ARG A 551 42.88 -15.90 6.70
N GLY A 552 42.45 -15.97 7.96
CA GLY A 552 41.72 -14.89 8.64
C GLY A 552 40.20 -14.85 8.39
N ALA A 553 39.66 -15.64 7.46
CA ALA A 553 38.22 -15.79 7.31
C ALA A 553 37.62 -16.69 8.42
N PRO A 554 36.38 -16.43 8.85
CA PRO A 554 35.69 -17.33 9.76
C PRO A 554 35.51 -18.70 9.10
N SER A 555 35.63 -19.75 9.91
CA SER A 555 35.26 -21.10 9.52
C SER A 555 33.74 -21.19 9.34
N VAL A 556 33.28 -21.82 8.26
CA VAL A 556 31.86 -22.02 7.94
C VAL A 556 31.60 -23.52 7.75
N SER A 557 30.81 -24.12 8.63
CA SER A 557 30.29 -25.50 8.49
C SER A 557 28.92 -25.55 7.83
N HIS A 558 28.12 -24.48 7.92
CA HIS A 558 26.74 -24.50 7.44
C HIS A 558 26.22 -23.10 7.05
N LEU A 559 25.24 -23.06 6.15
CA LEU A 559 24.45 -21.88 5.78
C LEU A 559 22.98 -22.26 5.67
N LEU A 560 22.10 -21.46 6.27
CA LEU A 560 20.70 -21.89 6.45
C LEU A 560 19.73 -20.82 6.00
N PHE A 561 18.81 -21.21 5.14
CA PHE A 561 17.66 -20.40 4.80
C PHE A 561 16.35 -21.22 4.85
N ALA A 562 15.64 -21.16 5.97
CA ALA A 562 14.46 -22.00 6.27
C ALA A 562 14.74 -23.49 5.99
N ASP A 563 14.12 -24.02 4.94
CA ASP A 563 14.19 -25.43 4.54
C ASP A 563 15.41 -25.71 3.65
N ASP A 564 15.97 -24.68 2.99
CA ASP A 564 17.19 -24.79 2.17
C ASP A 564 18.44 -24.69 3.06
N ARG A 565 19.06 -25.83 3.36
CA ARG A 565 20.25 -25.93 4.23
C ARG A 565 21.49 -26.35 3.43
N PHE A 566 22.62 -25.69 3.66
CA PHE A 566 23.92 -26.05 3.10
C PHE A 566 24.86 -26.48 4.22
N PHE A 567 25.52 -27.62 4.05
CA PHE A 567 26.56 -28.12 4.93
C PHE A 567 27.88 -28.27 4.18
N LEU A 568 28.99 -28.00 4.86
CA LEU A 568 30.32 -27.91 4.29
C LEU A 568 31.26 -28.75 5.16
N PHE A 569 31.92 -29.73 4.54
CA PHE A 569 32.83 -30.66 5.21
C PHE A 569 33.81 -31.25 4.18
N LYS A 570 34.78 -32.05 4.63
CA LYS A 570 35.77 -32.66 3.73
C LYS A 570 35.22 -33.87 3.01
N VAL A 571 35.80 -34.14 1.84
CA VAL A 571 35.56 -35.35 1.04
C VAL A 571 36.36 -36.51 1.64
N GLU A 572 36.09 -36.84 2.90
CA GLU A 572 36.69 -37.97 3.61
C GLU A 572 35.56 -38.90 4.05
N GLU A 573 35.75 -40.20 3.90
CA GLU A 573 34.72 -41.20 4.22
C GLU A 573 34.23 -41.08 5.66
N ARG A 574 35.15 -40.81 6.60
CA ARG A 574 34.83 -40.55 8.01
C ARG A 574 33.86 -39.38 8.18
N GLU A 575 34.11 -38.24 7.54
CA GLU A 575 33.25 -37.05 7.65
C GLU A 575 31.91 -37.24 6.92
N CYS A 576 31.91 -37.93 5.78
CA CYS A 576 30.69 -38.29 5.06
C CYS A 576 29.78 -39.19 5.90
N ASN A 577 30.34 -40.21 6.56
CA ASN A 577 29.60 -41.11 7.45
C ASN A 577 29.13 -40.38 8.72
N ALA A 578 29.96 -39.50 9.30
CA ALA A 578 29.55 -38.66 10.42
C ALA A 578 28.35 -37.76 10.05
N MET A 579 28.38 -37.13 8.87
CA MET A 579 27.26 -36.31 8.38
C MET A 579 25.99 -37.15 8.19
N LYS A 580 26.08 -38.34 7.56
CA LYS A 580 24.93 -39.24 7.41
C LYS A 580 24.32 -39.61 8.76
N ASN A 581 25.16 -39.94 9.74
CA ASN A 581 24.70 -40.30 11.08
C ASN A 581 24.02 -39.13 11.78
N ILE A 582 24.57 -37.92 11.69
CA ILE A 582 23.95 -36.70 12.25
C ILE A 582 22.56 -36.46 11.65
N LEU A 583 22.45 -36.57 10.31
CA LEU A 583 21.18 -36.38 9.63
C LEU A 583 20.17 -37.44 10.02
N LYS A 584 20.58 -38.71 10.12
CA LYS A 584 19.73 -39.82 10.55
C LYS A 584 19.22 -39.62 11.98
N VAL A 585 20.11 -39.30 12.93
CA VAL A 585 19.73 -39.01 14.32
C VAL A 585 18.74 -37.85 14.40
N TYR A 586 18.97 -36.79 13.62
CA TYR A 586 18.05 -35.65 13.58
C TYR A 586 16.70 -35.98 12.92
N GLU A 587 16.70 -36.73 11.81
CA GLU A 587 15.48 -37.19 11.12
C GLU A 587 14.61 -38.04 12.04
N GLU A 588 15.21 -39.02 12.72
CA GLU A 588 14.55 -39.90 13.69
C GLU A 588 14.01 -39.11 14.90
N ALA A 589 14.79 -38.19 15.45
CA ALA A 589 14.39 -37.42 16.62
C ALA A 589 13.34 -36.34 16.31
N SER A 590 13.47 -35.61 15.20
CA SER A 590 12.61 -34.46 14.88
C SER A 590 11.36 -34.81 14.08
N GLY A 591 11.28 -36.04 13.55
CA GLY A 591 10.23 -36.48 12.63
C GLY A 591 10.33 -35.87 11.22
N GLN A 592 11.34 -35.03 10.95
CA GLN A 592 11.52 -34.36 9.67
C GLN A 592 12.19 -35.28 8.66
N ALA A 593 11.55 -35.49 7.50
CA ALA A 593 12.14 -36.28 6.43
C ALA A 593 13.14 -35.46 5.61
N ILE A 594 14.37 -35.96 5.49
CA ILE A 594 15.50 -35.24 4.90
C ILE A 594 15.82 -35.79 3.51
N ASN A 595 15.72 -34.94 2.48
CA ASN A 595 16.23 -35.23 1.15
C ASN A 595 17.57 -34.51 0.94
N PHE A 596 18.57 -35.20 0.43
CA PHE A 596 19.88 -34.60 0.17
C PHE A 596 20.20 -34.53 -1.33
N GLN A 597 20.79 -33.42 -1.73
CA GLN A 597 21.45 -33.24 -3.02
C GLN A 597 22.92 -32.87 -2.75
N VAL A 598 23.85 -33.69 -3.23
CA VAL A 598 25.28 -33.54 -2.89
C VAL A 598 26.00 -32.82 -4.03
N ARG A 599 26.81 -31.80 -3.69
CA ARG A 599 27.80 -31.24 -4.61
C ARG A 599 29.20 -31.52 -4.09
N CYS A 600 29.95 -32.33 -4.84
CA CYS A 600 31.30 -32.73 -4.48
C CYS A 600 32.34 -32.21 -5.49
N ALA A 601 33.55 -31.90 -5.02
CA ALA A 601 34.69 -31.58 -5.89
C ALA A 601 35.33 -32.82 -6.52
N ARG A 602 35.08 -34.02 -5.97
CA ARG A 602 35.54 -35.33 -6.44
C ARG A 602 34.42 -36.36 -6.30
N GLU A 603 34.34 -37.39 -7.13
CA GLU A 603 33.32 -38.44 -6.95
C GLU A 603 33.50 -39.15 -5.60
N THR A 604 32.39 -39.39 -4.89
CA THR A 604 32.37 -40.24 -3.70
C THR A 604 31.20 -41.21 -3.79
N SER A 605 31.51 -42.50 -3.73
CA SER A 605 30.50 -43.58 -3.63
C SER A 605 29.70 -43.51 -2.33
N VAL A 606 30.31 -43.01 -1.24
CA VAL A 606 29.74 -43.03 0.11
C VAL A 606 28.40 -42.30 0.19
N LEU A 607 28.24 -41.11 -0.37
CA LEU A 607 26.97 -40.38 -0.31
C LEU A 607 25.94 -40.82 -1.36
N GLY A 608 26.26 -41.81 -2.21
CA GLY A 608 25.33 -42.40 -3.18
C GLY A 608 24.89 -41.46 -4.32
N VAL A 609 25.60 -40.35 -4.56
CA VAL A 609 25.22 -39.35 -5.57
C VAL A 609 26.27 -39.29 -6.68
N VAL A 610 25.85 -39.75 -7.87
CA VAL A 610 26.69 -39.93 -9.07
C VAL A 610 26.90 -38.62 -9.85
N ASN A 611 26.15 -37.55 -9.57
CA ASN A 611 26.23 -36.33 -10.38
C ASN A 611 26.41 -35.06 -9.53
N PRO A 612 27.41 -34.21 -9.84
CA PRO A 612 27.48 -32.87 -9.27
C PRO A 612 26.23 -32.10 -9.68
N ILE A 613 25.48 -31.60 -8.70
CA ILE A 613 24.22 -30.89 -8.96
C ILE A 613 24.43 -29.78 -10.00
N ASN A 614 23.68 -29.85 -11.09
CA ASN A 614 23.52 -28.79 -12.07
C ASN A 614 22.57 -27.69 -11.53
N THR A 615 22.54 -27.43 -10.22
CA THR A 615 21.71 -26.38 -9.60
C THR A 615 22.31 -25.05 -9.99
N ARG A 616 21.85 -24.55 -11.14
CA ARG A 616 22.16 -23.21 -11.62
C ARG A 616 21.78 -22.13 -10.61
N ARG A 617 20.92 -22.41 -9.61
CA ARG A 617 20.42 -21.42 -8.65
C ARG A 617 20.42 -21.88 -7.18
N TYR A 618 20.65 -20.93 -6.27
CA TYR A 618 20.46 -20.99 -4.82
C TYR A 618 19.60 -19.79 -4.39
N LEU A 619 18.54 -20.03 -3.62
CA LEU A 619 17.56 -19.00 -3.19
C LEU A 619 17.05 -18.13 -4.35
N GLY A 620 16.79 -18.76 -5.49
CA GLY A 620 16.31 -18.10 -6.70
C GLY A 620 17.37 -17.34 -7.51
N LEU A 621 18.62 -17.24 -7.05
CA LEU A 621 19.71 -16.53 -7.71
C LEU A 621 20.78 -17.48 -8.24
N PRO A 622 21.54 -17.10 -9.29
CA PRO A 622 22.60 -17.94 -9.82
C PRO A 622 23.63 -18.34 -8.78
N SER A 623 23.88 -19.64 -8.63
CA SER A 623 24.93 -20.16 -7.74
C SER A 623 26.33 -20.02 -8.34
N GLN A 624 26.42 -19.72 -9.64
CA GLN A 624 27.65 -19.62 -10.40
C GLN A 624 27.51 -18.57 -11.50
N ILE A 625 28.55 -17.77 -11.69
CA ILE A 625 28.65 -16.83 -12.80
C ILE A 625 29.90 -17.19 -13.60
N GLY A 626 29.70 -17.76 -14.79
CA GLY A 626 30.77 -18.08 -15.74
C GLY A 626 31.08 -16.91 -16.69
N ARG A 627 31.90 -17.17 -17.71
CA ARG A 627 32.25 -16.18 -18.75
C ARG A 627 31.02 -15.66 -19.51
N LYS A 628 30.01 -16.52 -19.72
CA LYS A 628 28.77 -16.20 -20.42
C LYS A 628 27.70 -15.58 -19.50
N LYS A 629 27.95 -14.36 -19.01
CA LYS A 629 27.05 -13.66 -18.07
C LYS A 629 25.62 -13.47 -18.60
N ASN A 630 25.46 -13.21 -19.90
CA ASN A 630 24.15 -13.03 -20.53
C ASN A 630 23.26 -14.28 -20.43
N GLU A 631 23.83 -15.48 -20.61
CA GLU A 631 23.08 -16.74 -20.49
C GLU A 631 22.66 -17.00 -19.03
N VAL A 632 23.52 -16.68 -18.06
CA VAL A 632 23.26 -16.90 -16.64
C VAL A 632 22.10 -16.05 -16.13
N PHE A 633 21.99 -14.80 -16.57
CA PHE A 633 20.96 -13.86 -16.13
C PHE A 633 19.71 -13.81 -17.04
N ARG A 634 19.67 -14.62 -18.11
CA ARG A 634 18.56 -14.66 -19.07
C ARG A 634 17.19 -14.93 -18.43
N PHE A 635 17.16 -15.64 -17.30
CA PHE A 635 15.93 -15.90 -16.58
C PHE A 635 15.18 -14.64 -16.13
N ILE A 636 15.88 -13.53 -15.87
CA ILE A 636 15.27 -12.26 -15.48
C ILE A 636 14.41 -11.74 -16.64
N ARG A 637 14.98 -11.81 -17.86
CA ARG A 637 14.28 -11.49 -19.09
C ARG A 637 13.06 -12.39 -19.27
N ASP A 638 13.22 -13.70 -19.10
CA ASP A 638 12.13 -14.67 -19.29
C ASP A 638 10.97 -14.42 -18.33
N CYS A 639 11.25 -14.19 -17.04
CA CYS A 639 10.24 -13.85 -16.05
C CYS A 639 9.52 -12.53 -16.37
N LEU A 640 10.26 -11.50 -16.80
CA LEU A 640 9.67 -10.23 -17.21
C LEU A 640 8.80 -10.42 -18.45
N TRP A 641 9.28 -11.16 -19.45
CA TRP A 641 8.56 -11.43 -20.69
C TRP A 641 7.22 -12.12 -20.44
N GLN A 642 7.21 -13.19 -19.63
CA GLN A 642 5.98 -13.91 -19.29
C GLN A 642 4.93 -12.99 -18.66
N ARG A 643 5.36 -12.10 -17.74
CA ARG A 643 4.45 -11.11 -17.13
C ARG A 643 3.92 -10.12 -18.15
N LEU A 644 4.80 -9.55 -18.98
CA LEU A 644 4.41 -8.57 -19.99
C LEU A 644 3.47 -9.18 -21.03
N GLN A 645 3.72 -10.41 -21.49
CA GLN A 645 2.84 -11.12 -22.42
C GLN A 645 1.47 -11.40 -21.80
N GLY A 646 1.44 -11.86 -20.55
CA GLY A 646 0.20 -12.02 -19.79
C GLY A 646 -0.55 -10.70 -19.53
N TRP A 647 0.10 -9.55 -19.71
CA TRP A 647 -0.54 -8.23 -19.66
C TRP A 647 -0.92 -7.67 -21.04
N LYS A 648 -0.21 -8.04 -22.10
CA LYS A 648 -0.51 -7.63 -23.48
C LYS A 648 -1.88 -8.16 -23.95
N SER A 649 -2.26 -9.35 -23.48
CA SER A 649 -3.58 -9.95 -23.76
C SER A 649 -4.74 -9.27 -23.01
N LYS A 650 -4.48 -8.22 -22.21
CA LYS A 650 -5.45 -7.56 -21.34
C LYS A 650 -5.69 -6.12 -21.81
N LEU A 651 -6.96 -5.69 -21.86
CA LEU A 651 -7.37 -4.32 -22.20
C LEU A 651 -7.01 -3.35 -21.06
N LEU A 652 -5.73 -3.02 -20.93
CA LEU A 652 -5.21 -2.13 -19.88
C LEU A 652 -5.19 -0.67 -20.35
N SER A 653 -5.69 0.23 -19.50
CA SER A 653 -5.53 1.67 -19.67
C SER A 653 -4.05 2.07 -19.61
N ARG A 654 -3.70 3.26 -20.15
CA ARG A 654 -2.33 3.79 -20.06
C ARG A 654 -1.87 3.93 -18.60
N VAL A 655 -2.75 4.36 -17.70
CA VAL A 655 -2.45 4.46 -16.26
C VAL A 655 -2.20 3.06 -15.65
N GLY A 656 -3.02 2.06 -16.00
CA GLY A 656 -2.83 0.68 -15.54
C GLY A 656 -1.49 0.08 -15.99
N LYS A 657 -1.07 0.34 -17.25
CA LYS A 657 0.26 -0.05 -17.73
C LYS A 657 1.39 0.60 -16.91
N GLU A 658 1.22 1.86 -16.51
CA GLU A 658 2.24 2.62 -15.77
C GLU A 658 2.48 2.01 -14.40
N VAL A 659 1.38 1.71 -13.69
CA VAL A 659 1.38 1.09 -12.36
C VAL A 659 2.04 -0.28 -12.42
N LEU A 660 1.65 -1.12 -13.38
CA LEU A 660 2.24 -2.46 -13.54
C LEU A 660 3.73 -2.40 -13.88
N ILE A 661 4.17 -1.46 -14.72
CA ILE A 661 5.59 -1.29 -15.00
C ILE A 661 6.33 -0.89 -13.71
N LYS A 662 5.91 0.19 -13.05
CA LYS A 662 6.63 0.77 -11.89
C LYS A 662 6.69 -0.18 -10.69
N TYR A 663 5.60 -0.85 -10.37
CA TYR A 663 5.49 -1.64 -9.14
C TYR A 663 5.77 -3.13 -9.34
N VAL A 664 5.57 -3.65 -10.55
CA VAL A 664 5.71 -5.09 -10.83
C VAL A 664 6.90 -5.36 -11.74
N ALA A 665 6.96 -4.76 -12.93
CA ALA A 665 8.03 -5.04 -13.91
C ALA A 665 9.41 -4.59 -13.39
N GLN A 666 9.53 -3.36 -12.90
CA GLN A 666 10.80 -2.83 -12.37
C GLN A 666 11.24 -3.52 -11.07
N ALA A 667 10.32 -4.18 -10.36
CA ALA A 667 10.64 -4.95 -9.16
C ALA A 667 11.28 -6.33 -9.49
N VAL A 668 10.97 -6.92 -10.65
CA VAL A 668 11.49 -8.25 -11.06
C VAL A 668 13.02 -8.35 -10.95
N PRO A 669 13.82 -7.44 -11.54
CA PRO A 669 15.28 -7.56 -11.45
C PRO A 669 15.85 -7.15 -10.09
N SER A 670 15.08 -6.46 -9.23
CA SER A 670 15.59 -5.82 -8.00
C SER A 670 16.28 -6.81 -7.06
N TYR A 671 15.74 -8.03 -6.92
CA TYR A 671 16.33 -9.05 -6.07
C TYR A 671 17.71 -9.52 -6.58
N CYS A 672 17.85 -9.75 -7.88
CA CYS A 672 19.14 -10.11 -8.48
C CYS A 672 20.14 -8.95 -8.43
N MET A 673 19.69 -7.73 -8.75
CA MET A 673 20.49 -6.51 -8.73
C MET A 673 21.01 -6.16 -7.33
N SER A 674 20.34 -6.65 -6.27
CA SER A 674 20.80 -6.47 -4.90
C SER A 674 22.02 -7.31 -4.53
N THR A 675 22.42 -8.26 -5.38
CA THR A 675 23.55 -9.17 -5.16
C THR A 675 24.59 -9.08 -6.29
N PHE A 676 24.13 -8.93 -7.54
CA PHE A 676 24.98 -8.98 -8.72
C PHE A 676 24.82 -7.76 -9.61
N MET A 677 25.90 -7.43 -10.32
CA MET A 677 25.90 -6.44 -11.39
C MET A 677 25.51 -7.15 -12.70
N ILE A 678 24.32 -6.84 -13.24
CA ILE A 678 23.82 -7.47 -14.46
C ILE A 678 24.50 -6.88 -15.72
N PRO A 679 24.61 -7.65 -16.83
CA PRO A 679 25.17 -7.13 -18.07
C PRO A 679 24.42 -5.91 -18.60
N VAL A 680 25.18 -4.91 -19.07
CA VAL A 680 24.66 -3.69 -19.72
C VAL A 680 23.68 -4.03 -20.86
N SER A 681 24.01 -5.05 -21.66
CA SER A 681 23.14 -5.54 -22.74
C SER A 681 21.78 -6.01 -22.23
N LEU A 682 21.77 -6.79 -21.15
CA LEU A 682 20.54 -7.28 -20.52
C LEU A 682 19.75 -6.12 -19.89
N SER A 683 20.42 -5.18 -19.22
CA SER A 683 19.78 -3.98 -18.67
C SER A 683 19.01 -3.20 -19.75
N LYS A 684 19.66 -2.93 -20.89
CA LYS A 684 19.05 -2.26 -22.04
C LYS A 684 17.92 -3.09 -22.65
N GLU A 685 18.05 -4.42 -22.70
CA GLU A 685 16.99 -5.31 -23.18
C GLU A 685 15.74 -5.24 -22.30
N LEU A 686 15.88 -5.29 -20.97
CA LEU A 686 14.76 -5.16 -20.03
C LEU A 686 14.05 -3.81 -20.19
N GLU A 687 14.81 -2.73 -20.35
CA GLU A 687 14.29 -1.39 -20.64
C GLU A 687 13.48 -1.35 -21.95
N ARG A 688 14.02 -1.90 -23.03
CA ARG A 688 13.32 -2.02 -24.31
C ARG A 688 12.02 -2.81 -24.18
N MET A 689 12.02 -3.91 -23.43
CA MET A 689 10.81 -4.71 -23.21
C MET A 689 9.71 -3.91 -22.49
N MET A 690 10.07 -3.17 -21.43
CA MET A 690 9.12 -2.32 -20.71
C MET A 690 8.62 -1.14 -21.58
N ASN A 691 9.52 -0.52 -22.35
CA ASN A 691 9.16 0.57 -23.25
C ASN A 691 8.24 0.09 -24.39
N SER A 692 8.53 -1.07 -24.99
CA SER A 692 7.66 -1.70 -26.00
C SER A 692 6.27 -2.03 -25.44
N PHE A 693 6.20 -2.56 -24.21
CA PHE A 693 4.90 -2.81 -23.57
C PHE A 693 4.09 -1.52 -23.33
N TRP A 694 4.77 -0.46 -22.95
CA TRP A 694 4.15 0.85 -22.77
C TRP A 694 3.60 1.43 -24.07
N TRP A 695 4.46 1.55 -25.09
CA TRP A 695 4.15 2.25 -26.34
C TRP A 695 3.22 1.44 -27.28
N GLY A 696 3.21 0.11 -27.15
CA GLY A 696 2.54 -0.78 -28.10
C GLY A 696 3.52 -1.29 -29.18
N ASN A 697 3.06 -2.12 -30.11
CA ASN A 697 3.90 -2.73 -31.16
C ASN A 697 4.47 -1.72 -32.20
N SER A 698 4.40 -0.41 -31.96
CA SER A 698 5.12 0.57 -32.76
C SER A 698 6.61 0.52 -32.43
N ASN A 699 7.44 0.20 -33.42
CA ASN A 699 8.92 0.18 -33.35
C ASN A 699 9.51 1.58 -33.13
N SER A 700 9.21 2.20 -32.00
CA SER A 700 9.76 3.49 -31.59
C SER A 700 10.85 3.24 -30.55
N ASN A 701 12.11 3.46 -30.93
CA ASN A 701 13.28 3.51 -30.05
C ASN A 701 13.28 4.77 -29.15
N GLU A 702 12.11 5.33 -28.85
CA GLU A 702 11.96 6.62 -28.17
C GLU A 702 12.05 6.45 -26.64
N GLY A 703 12.94 7.24 -26.02
CA GLY A 703 13.43 7.13 -24.65
C GLY A 703 12.40 7.23 -23.51
N GLY A 704 12.85 6.82 -22.32
CA GLY A 704 12.01 6.51 -21.16
C GLY A 704 11.34 7.70 -20.47
N MET A 705 10.03 7.58 -20.22
CA MET A 705 9.17 8.55 -19.51
C MET A 705 9.42 8.65 -17.99
N GLY A 706 10.68 8.61 -17.55
CA GLY A 706 11.02 8.67 -16.12
C GLY A 706 10.77 7.35 -15.36
N PHE A 707 10.69 6.23 -16.07
CA PHE A 707 10.91 4.90 -15.47
C PHE A 707 12.37 4.80 -15.01
N ARG A 708 12.63 4.05 -13.93
CA ARG A 708 14.00 3.84 -13.45
C ARG A 708 14.88 3.22 -14.54
N ASP A 709 15.96 3.92 -14.88
CA ASP A 709 17.12 3.36 -15.57
C ASP A 709 17.71 2.22 -14.73
N MET A 710 17.85 1.05 -15.35
CA MET A 710 18.22 -0.19 -14.71
C MET A 710 19.70 -0.22 -14.31
N GLN A 711 20.59 0.50 -15.02
CA GLN A 711 22.02 0.48 -14.68
C GLN A 711 22.35 1.25 -13.40
N PRO A 712 21.99 2.54 -13.26
CA PRO A 712 22.22 3.26 -12.03
C PRO A 712 21.44 2.59 -10.89
N PHE A 713 20.24 2.07 -11.15
CA PHE A 713 19.48 1.36 -10.12
C PHE A 713 20.18 0.09 -9.61
N ASN A 714 20.83 -0.68 -10.48
CA ASN A 714 21.63 -1.84 -10.06
C ASN A 714 22.83 -1.40 -9.21
N LEU A 715 23.57 -0.38 -9.64
CA LEU A 715 24.73 0.13 -8.90
C LEU A 715 24.34 0.54 -7.48
N GLU A 716 23.20 1.20 -7.34
CA GLU A 716 22.67 1.70 -6.07
C GLU A 716 22.19 0.61 -5.12
N MET A 717 21.65 -0.47 -5.68
CA MET A 717 21.33 -1.68 -4.94
C MET A 717 22.60 -2.36 -4.40
N LEU A 718 23.70 -2.36 -5.17
CA LEU A 718 24.99 -2.86 -4.71
C LEU A 718 25.65 -1.93 -3.68
N ALA A 719 25.53 -0.61 -3.84
CA ALA A 719 25.99 0.37 -2.86
C ALA A 719 25.26 0.20 -1.51
N LYS A 720 23.98 -0.19 -1.51
CA LYS A 720 23.27 -0.60 -0.29
C LYS A 720 23.94 -1.78 0.43
N GLN A 721 24.45 -2.76 -0.31
CA GLN A 721 25.21 -3.88 0.28
C GLN A 721 26.54 -3.40 0.85
N GLY A 722 27.25 -2.52 0.14
CA GLY A 722 28.46 -1.87 0.66
C GLY A 722 28.19 -1.12 1.98
N TRP A 723 27.05 -0.42 2.07
CA TRP A 723 26.61 0.22 3.31
C TRP A 723 26.35 -0.77 4.45
N ASN A 724 25.79 -1.95 4.15
CA ASN A 724 25.60 -3.03 5.12
C ASN A 724 26.94 -3.56 5.66
N ILE A 725 27.95 -3.70 4.79
CA ILE A 725 29.31 -4.12 5.17
C ILE A 725 29.95 -3.12 6.15
N ILE A 726 29.72 -1.83 5.93
CA ILE A 726 30.20 -0.76 6.81
C ILE A 726 29.43 -0.72 8.13
N SER A 727 28.10 -0.84 8.07
CA SER A 727 27.20 -0.64 9.22
C SER A 727 27.12 -1.86 10.15
N ASN A 728 27.39 -3.06 9.64
CA ASN A 728 27.27 -4.31 10.40
C ASN A 728 28.52 -5.20 10.23
N PRO A 729 29.68 -4.78 10.77
CA PRO A 729 30.96 -5.47 10.56
C PRO A 729 31.02 -6.88 11.18
N ASN A 730 30.15 -7.17 12.15
CA ASN A 730 30.12 -8.47 12.85
C ASN A 730 29.36 -9.56 12.09
N ALA A 731 28.56 -9.19 11.08
CA ALA A 731 27.83 -10.16 10.27
C ALA A 731 28.79 -11.14 9.56
N LEU A 732 28.34 -12.39 9.38
CA LEU A 732 29.16 -13.45 8.78
C LEU A 732 29.67 -13.05 7.39
N VAL A 733 28.80 -12.50 6.54
CA VAL A 733 29.16 -12.03 5.19
C VAL A 733 30.26 -10.97 5.23
N CYS A 734 30.17 -10.01 6.16
CA CYS A 734 31.13 -8.92 6.30
C CYS A 734 32.51 -9.44 6.75
N ARG A 735 32.54 -10.39 7.68
CA ARG A 735 33.80 -11.03 8.13
C ARG A 735 34.46 -11.86 7.02
N VAL A 736 33.67 -12.61 6.24
CA VAL A 736 34.17 -13.36 5.06
C VAL A 736 34.72 -12.40 4.00
N PHE A 737 33.98 -11.35 3.66
CA PHE A 737 34.39 -10.38 2.64
C PHE A 737 35.59 -9.56 3.08
N LYS A 738 35.65 -9.14 4.35
CA LYS A 738 36.80 -8.44 4.92
C LYS A 738 38.06 -9.26 4.80
N ALA A 739 38.03 -10.51 5.23
CA ALA A 739 39.19 -11.39 5.16
C ALA A 739 39.68 -11.62 3.72
N LYS A 740 38.76 -11.71 2.75
CA LYS A 740 39.10 -12.02 1.36
C LYS A 740 39.49 -10.79 0.53
N TYR A 741 38.72 -9.71 0.61
CA TYR A 741 38.81 -8.59 -0.33
C TYR A 741 39.53 -7.35 0.25
N PHE A 742 39.45 -7.13 1.56
CA PHE A 742 40.07 -5.96 2.21
C PHE A 742 40.68 -6.32 3.59
N PRO A 743 41.64 -7.26 3.65
CA PRO A 743 42.13 -7.81 4.91
C PRO A 743 42.91 -6.80 5.77
N ARG A 744 43.57 -5.82 5.13
CA ARG A 744 44.43 -4.82 5.78
C ARG A 744 43.82 -3.42 5.84
N GLY A 745 42.58 -3.26 5.40
CA GLY A 745 41.95 -1.94 5.23
C GLY A 745 40.48 -1.91 5.62
N ASN A 746 39.82 -0.79 5.33
CA ASN A 746 38.38 -0.65 5.42
C ASN A 746 37.74 -0.83 4.04
N PHE A 747 36.44 -1.11 4.00
CA PHE A 747 35.72 -1.31 2.75
C PHE A 747 35.77 -0.07 1.83
N LEU A 748 35.78 1.13 2.40
CA LEU A 748 35.78 2.39 1.66
C LEU A 748 37.08 2.60 0.86
N HIS A 749 38.24 2.30 1.44
CA HIS A 749 39.54 2.40 0.76
C HIS A 749 39.71 1.36 -0.35
N SER A 750 38.87 0.32 -0.40
CA SER A 750 38.93 -0.74 -1.42
C SER A 750 38.01 -0.53 -2.62
N HIS A 751 37.03 0.40 -2.56
CA HIS A 751 36.00 0.52 -3.59
C HIS A 751 35.54 1.96 -3.90
N ILE A 752 35.65 2.34 -5.17
CA ILE A 752 35.38 3.67 -5.75
C ILE A 752 33.88 4.08 -5.72
N VAL A 753 32.94 3.14 -5.57
CA VAL A 753 31.50 3.42 -5.78
C VAL A 753 30.88 4.25 -4.66
N LEU A 754 31.29 4.05 -3.40
CA LEU A 754 30.76 4.82 -2.26
C LEU A 754 31.49 6.15 -2.05
N GLU A 755 32.70 6.32 -2.57
CA GLU A 755 33.44 7.59 -2.45
C GLU A 755 32.75 8.74 -3.20
N LYS A 756 32.08 8.44 -4.32
CA LYS A 756 31.30 9.41 -5.10
C LYS A 756 30.02 9.80 -4.36
N GLY A 757 30.12 10.80 -3.48
CA GLY A 757 28.98 11.42 -2.78
C GLY A 757 29.02 11.28 -1.26
N CYS A 758 29.89 10.43 -0.72
CA CYS A 758 30.21 10.45 0.70
C CYS A 758 31.01 11.72 1.07
N ARG A 759 30.71 12.27 2.24
CA ARG A 759 31.44 13.40 2.84
C ARG A 759 31.74 13.04 4.28
N TRP A 760 32.97 13.28 4.71
CA TRP A 760 33.35 13.07 6.11
C TRP A 760 32.74 14.16 6.99
N ARG A 761 32.04 13.74 8.06
CA ARG A 761 31.61 14.64 9.14
C ARG A 761 32.74 14.68 10.17
N ILE A 762 33.31 15.86 10.37
CA ILE A 762 34.41 16.05 11.33
C ILE A 762 33.87 15.84 12.74
N GLY A 763 34.38 14.80 13.42
CA GLY A 763 34.16 14.51 14.84
C GLY A 763 35.20 15.20 15.71
N ASN A 764 35.96 14.43 16.50
CA ASN A 764 37.06 14.93 17.35
C ASN A 764 38.43 15.04 16.63
N GLY A 765 38.48 14.78 15.31
CA GLY A 765 39.68 14.96 14.48
C GLY A 765 40.76 13.88 14.55
N GLN A 766 40.64 12.83 15.37
CA GLN A 766 41.73 11.87 15.61
C GLN A 766 41.98 10.84 14.48
N HIS A 767 41.04 10.67 13.55
CA HIS A 767 41.11 9.64 12.50
C HIS A 767 40.90 10.18 11.08
N ILE A 768 41.00 11.49 10.88
CA ILE A 768 40.75 12.14 9.58
C ILE A 768 42.09 12.44 8.91
N ARG A 769 42.25 12.04 7.64
CA ARG A 769 43.35 12.50 6.80
C ARG A 769 42.92 13.76 6.09
N VAL A 770 43.20 14.90 6.72
CA VAL A 770 42.73 16.23 6.31
C VAL A 770 43.04 16.53 4.83
N TRP A 771 44.15 16.01 4.31
CA TRP A 771 44.61 16.24 2.94
C TRP A 771 44.03 15.26 1.91
N ASP A 772 43.69 14.04 2.33
CA ASP A 772 43.30 12.95 1.41
C ASP A 772 41.79 12.69 1.39
N ASP A 773 41.07 13.00 2.48
CA ASP A 773 39.66 12.67 2.63
C ASP A 773 38.76 13.83 2.13
N PRO A 774 37.71 13.57 1.31
CA PRO A 774 36.77 14.60 0.87
C PRO A 774 35.92 15.13 2.03
N CYS A 775 36.43 16.18 2.66
CA CYS A 775 35.75 16.95 3.69
C CYS A 775 34.72 17.91 3.06
N LEU A 776 33.75 18.39 3.85
CA LEU A 776 32.81 19.43 3.41
C LEU A 776 33.59 20.68 2.98
N LYS A 777 33.81 20.87 1.67
CA LYS A 777 34.27 22.12 1.08
C LYS A 777 33.01 22.91 0.68
N GLU A 778 32.68 23.97 1.43
CA GLU A 778 32.52 25.34 0.89
C GLU A 778 31.91 26.35 1.87
N MET A 779 32.14 27.61 1.51
CA MET A 779 32.15 28.83 2.31
C MET A 779 30.85 29.13 3.06
N GLY A 780 30.98 29.60 4.30
CA GLY A 780 30.02 30.54 4.89
C GLY A 780 29.38 30.17 6.22
N ASN A 781 29.30 28.90 6.64
CA ASN A 781 28.75 28.54 7.96
C ASN A 781 29.25 27.18 8.47
N PHE A 782 30.06 27.19 9.55
CA PHE A 782 30.64 26.00 10.19
C PHE A 782 29.64 25.17 11.03
N LYS A 783 28.32 25.32 10.84
CA LYS A 783 27.30 24.60 11.62
C LYS A 783 26.48 23.64 10.76
N VAL A 784 26.46 22.37 11.16
CA VAL A 784 25.54 21.36 10.62
C VAL A 784 24.18 21.52 11.31
N ASP A 785 23.26 22.25 10.69
CA ASP A 785 21.86 22.37 11.15
C ASP A 785 21.03 21.16 10.71
N SER A 786 21.40 19.96 11.18
CA SER A 786 20.53 18.79 11.14
C SER A 786 20.33 18.23 12.56
N PRO A 787 19.15 17.67 12.89
CA PRO A 787 18.87 17.22 14.25
C PRO A 787 19.93 16.24 14.75
N ARG A 788 20.36 16.39 16.01
CA ARG A 788 21.09 15.34 16.75
C ARG A 788 20.16 14.14 16.96
N SER A 789 19.88 13.39 15.91
CA SER A 789 19.30 12.06 16.02
C SER A 789 20.41 11.10 16.43
N ARG A 790 20.17 10.26 17.46
CA ARG A 790 21.03 9.14 17.85
C ARG A 790 21.16 8.05 16.76
N VAL A 791 20.53 8.23 15.60
CA VAL A 791 20.54 7.28 14.49
C VAL A 791 21.72 7.60 13.56
N LEU A 792 22.75 6.75 13.59
CA LEU A 792 23.79 6.67 12.55
C LEU A 792 23.14 6.66 11.16
N ALA A 793 23.68 7.43 10.22
CA ALA A 793 23.09 7.75 8.90
C ALA A 793 22.30 6.61 8.23
N VAL A 794 21.10 6.90 7.73
CA VAL A 794 20.27 5.93 7.01
C VAL A 794 20.51 6.07 5.51
N TYR A 795 21.21 5.11 4.89
CA TYR A 795 21.32 5.03 3.44
C TYR A 795 19.97 4.64 2.81
N SER A 796 19.55 5.38 1.79
CA SER A 796 18.36 5.06 0.99
C SER A 796 18.73 4.96 -0.48
N VAL A 797 18.40 3.82 -1.09
CA VAL A 797 18.55 3.57 -2.55
C VAL A 797 17.89 4.68 -3.38
N LYS A 798 16.81 5.29 -2.88
CA LYS A 798 16.13 6.40 -3.57
C LYS A 798 16.99 7.66 -3.64
N LEU A 799 17.78 7.93 -2.59
CA LEU A 799 18.67 9.08 -2.53
C LEU A 799 19.89 8.86 -3.41
N GLY A 800 20.58 7.73 -3.24
CA GLY A 800 21.76 7.44 -4.04
C GLY A 800 21.43 7.35 -5.54
N TYR A 801 20.32 6.71 -5.92
CA TYR A 801 19.86 6.67 -7.32
C TYR A 801 19.64 8.05 -7.94
N ARG A 802 19.19 9.03 -7.15
CA ARG A 802 19.08 10.41 -7.63
C ARG A 802 20.47 10.98 -7.91
N VAL A 803 21.40 10.82 -6.98
CA VAL A 803 22.78 11.30 -7.10
C VAL A 803 23.49 10.64 -8.29
N ALA A 804 23.43 9.32 -8.45
CA ALA A 804 24.06 8.62 -9.56
C ALA A 804 23.52 9.04 -10.93
N ARG A 805 22.21 9.27 -11.03
CA ARG A 805 21.60 9.80 -12.26
C ARG A 805 22.08 11.23 -12.55
N ASP A 806 22.15 12.06 -11.52
CA ASP A 806 22.54 13.46 -11.66
C ASP A 806 24.07 13.60 -11.94
N LEU A 807 24.90 12.64 -11.52
CA LEU A 807 26.34 12.56 -11.87
C LEU A 807 26.61 12.08 -13.31
N ASN A 808 25.72 11.27 -13.88
CA ASN A 808 25.84 10.76 -15.26
C ASN A 808 25.28 11.72 -16.32
N THR A 809 24.69 12.86 -15.90
CA THR A 809 24.18 13.88 -16.81
C THR A 809 25.07 15.11 -16.75
N THR A 810 25.89 15.32 -17.77
CA THR A 810 26.65 16.56 -18.01
C THR A 810 25.65 17.68 -18.35
N ILE A 811 24.96 18.22 -17.35
CA ILE A 811 24.12 19.41 -17.49
C ILE A 811 24.57 20.37 -16.39
N SER A 812 25.16 21.49 -16.82
CA SER A 812 25.59 22.59 -15.96
C SER A 812 24.50 22.94 -14.94
N GLN A 813 24.85 22.83 -13.66
CA GLN A 813 24.00 23.13 -12.50
C GLN A 813 23.54 24.60 -12.42
N ALA A 814 23.93 25.47 -13.35
CA ALA A 814 23.77 26.92 -13.23
C ALA A 814 22.36 27.47 -13.55
N VAL A 815 21.45 26.74 -14.21
CA VAL A 815 20.19 27.34 -14.72
C VAL A 815 18.89 26.78 -14.10
N ILE A 816 18.95 25.73 -13.26
CA ILE A 816 17.73 25.02 -12.78
C ILE A 816 17.16 25.59 -11.46
N SER A 817 17.80 26.56 -10.81
CA SER A 817 17.46 26.96 -9.43
C SER A 817 16.33 27.99 -9.24
N GLY A 818 15.76 28.62 -10.28
CA GLY A 818 14.93 29.83 -10.08
C GLY A 818 13.40 29.75 -10.23
N GLY A 819 12.83 28.87 -11.06
CA GLY A 819 11.45 29.06 -11.57
C GLY A 819 10.39 28.01 -11.24
N TRP A 820 10.78 26.85 -10.67
CA TRP A 820 9.89 25.69 -10.55
C TRP A 820 8.72 25.93 -9.59
N ASP A 821 8.98 26.58 -8.47
CA ASP A 821 7.93 26.91 -7.49
C ASP A 821 6.86 27.78 -8.11
N LYS A 822 7.23 28.73 -8.97
CA LYS A 822 6.28 29.60 -9.65
C LYS A 822 5.47 28.82 -10.69
N LEU A 823 6.08 27.97 -11.52
CA LEU A 823 5.37 27.13 -12.49
C LEU A 823 4.28 26.27 -11.82
N TRP A 824 4.60 25.68 -10.66
CA TRP A 824 3.64 24.87 -9.91
C TRP A 824 2.54 25.70 -9.22
N LYS A 825 2.84 26.95 -8.85
CA LYS A 825 1.87 27.94 -8.30
C LYS A 825 0.97 28.59 -9.37
N LEU A 826 1.33 28.57 -10.67
CA LEU A 826 0.51 29.20 -11.72
C LEU A 826 -0.88 28.55 -11.85
N PRO A 827 -1.99 29.31 -11.92
CA PRO A 827 -3.32 28.74 -12.14
C PRO A 827 -3.54 28.48 -13.64
N ILE A 828 -3.01 27.35 -14.10
CA ILE A 828 -3.14 26.80 -15.46
C ILE A 828 -3.40 25.28 -15.38
N PRO A 829 -3.94 24.64 -16.45
CA PRO A 829 -4.21 23.21 -16.44
C PRO A 829 -2.98 22.35 -16.09
N PRO A 830 -3.10 21.32 -15.22
CA PRO A 830 -1.96 20.48 -14.79
C PRO A 830 -1.20 19.79 -15.94
N LYS A 831 -1.91 19.48 -17.04
CA LYS A 831 -1.31 18.93 -18.27
C LYS A 831 -0.30 19.90 -18.90
N VAL A 832 -0.59 21.21 -18.86
CA VAL A 832 0.27 22.26 -19.40
C VAL A 832 1.49 22.46 -18.50
N LYS A 833 1.34 22.44 -17.17
CA LYS A 833 2.49 22.46 -16.24
C LYS A 833 3.45 21.29 -16.48
N SER A 834 2.88 20.11 -16.64
CA SER A 834 3.64 18.88 -16.92
C SER A 834 4.35 18.95 -18.27
N PHE A 835 3.70 19.53 -19.27
CA PHE A 835 4.30 19.79 -20.57
C PHE A 835 5.45 20.79 -20.49
N VAL A 836 5.25 21.99 -19.93
CA VAL A 836 6.29 23.03 -19.81
C VAL A 836 7.52 22.47 -19.08
N ARG A 837 7.32 21.66 -18.03
CA ARG A 837 8.41 20.94 -17.36
C ARG A 837 9.17 19.96 -18.25
N ARG A 838 8.48 19.27 -19.16
CA ARG A 838 9.10 18.34 -20.12
C ARG A 838 9.89 19.10 -21.18
N VAL A 839 9.35 20.23 -21.66
CA VAL A 839 10.04 21.13 -22.60
C VAL A 839 11.36 21.62 -21.98
N CYS A 840 11.31 22.16 -20.75
CA CYS A 840 12.47 22.69 -20.03
C CYS A 840 13.53 21.62 -19.68
N ARG A 841 13.20 20.32 -19.81
CA ARG A 841 14.11 19.20 -19.58
C ARG A 841 14.57 18.52 -20.87
N GLY A 842 14.24 19.09 -22.03
CA GLY A 842 14.56 18.50 -23.33
C GLY A 842 13.91 17.13 -23.57
N CYS A 843 12.82 16.81 -22.86
CA CYS A 843 12.23 15.47 -22.81
C CYS A 843 11.09 15.26 -23.82
N LEU A 844 11.03 16.06 -24.89
CA LEU A 844 10.01 15.95 -25.94
C LEU A 844 10.62 15.35 -27.21
N PRO A 845 9.96 14.38 -27.88
CA PRO A 845 10.48 13.77 -29.11
C PRO A 845 10.25 14.68 -30.32
N TYR A 846 11.30 14.93 -31.11
CA TYR A 846 11.25 15.72 -32.35
C TYR A 846 12.21 15.12 -33.39
N THR A 847 11.88 15.23 -34.68
CA THR A 847 12.62 14.60 -35.81
C THR A 847 12.59 15.46 -37.09
N SER A 848 11.49 16.16 -37.38
CA SER A 848 11.41 17.25 -38.35
C SER A 848 10.22 18.19 -38.07
N CYS A 849 10.37 19.48 -38.42
CA CYS A 849 9.36 20.49 -38.12
C CYS A 849 8.20 20.41 -39.10
N HIS A 850 7.21 19.59 -38.79
CA HIS A 850 6.04 19.41 -39.64
C HIS A 850 5.21 20.69 -39.81
N LEU A 851 5.36 21.70 -38.95
CA LEU A 851 4.63 22.97 -39.09
C LEU A 851 5.13 23.79 -40.29
N CYS A 852 6.44 23.86 -40.54
CA CYS A 852 7.03 24.63 -41.65
C CYS A 852 7.78 23.79 -42.69
N ASN A 853 7.80 22.45 -42.54
CA ASN A 853 8.37 21.46 -43.46
C ASN A 853 9.88 21.64 -43.74
N THR A 854 10.65 22.25 -42.84
CA THR A 854 12.11 22.39 -42.94
C THR A 854 12.85 21.25 -42.20
N ASN A 855 14.06 20.93 -42.68
CA ASN A 855 14.89 19.80 -42.20
C ASN A 855 15.76 20.11 -40.96
N VAL A 856 15.62 21.27 -40.34
CA VAL A 856 16.38 21.64 -39.12
C VAL A 856 15.40 21.83 -37.97
N GLU A 857 15.27 20.84 -37.09
CA GLU A 857 14.38 20.92 -35.93
C GLU A 857 15.18 20.81 -34.62
N SER A 858 15.25 21.91 -33.89
CA SER A 858 15.53 21.93 -32.45
C SER A 858 14.23 22.28 -31.72
N LEU A 859 14.11 21.97 -30.42
CA LEU A 859 12.99 22.45 -29.60
C LEU A 859 12.82 23.98 -29.70
N SER A 860 13.94 24.70 -29.82
CA SER A 860 13.97 26.14 -30.07
C SER A 860 13.36 26.50 -31.42
N HIS A 861 13.55 25.69 -32.46
CA HIS A 861 12.89 25.90 -33.74
C HIS A 861 11.37 25.70 -33.64
N VAL A 862 10.90 24.55 -33.15
CA VAL A 862 9.45 24.24 -33.11
C VAL A 862 8.66 25.27 -32.31
N LEU A 863 9.20 25.66 -31.16
CA LEU A 863 8.46 26.42 -30.16
C LEU A 863 8.72 27.93 -30.25
N LEU A 864 9.82 28.37 -30.85
CA LEU A 864 10.21 29.79 -30.86
C LEU A 864 10.46 30.33 -32.27
N SER A 865 11.32 29.70 -33.08
CA SER A 865 11.78 30.28 -34.36
C SER A 865 11.06 29.80 -35.61
N CYS A 866 10.20 28.79 -35.52
CA CYS A 866 9.34 28.36 -36.62
C CYS A 866 8.43 29.53 -37.05
N PRO A 867 8.24 29.82 -38.35
CA PRO A 867 7.37 30.91 -38.81
C PRO A 867 5.96 30.86 -38.20
N TYR A 868 5.43 29.65 -38.02
CA TYR A 868 4.15 29.43 -37.35
C TYR A 868 4.19 29.80 -35.86
N ALA A 869 5.27 29.43 -35.15
CA ALA A 869 5.47 29.76 -33.74
C ALA A 869 5.68 31.27 -33.55
N GLN A 870 6.49 31.92 -34.38
CA GLN A 870 6.70 33.38 -34.37
C GLN A 870 5.38 34.14 -34.58
N ALA A 871 4.55 33.68 -35.52
CA ALA A 871 3.22 34.24 -35.71
C ALA A 871 2.33 34.07 -34.48
N CYS A 872 2.38 32.91 -33.81
CA CYS A 872 1.63 32.69 -32.56
C CYS A 872 2.11 33.60 -31.41
N TRP A 873 3.41 33.82 -31.27
CA TRP A 873 3.98 34.71 -30.25
C TRP A 873 3.63 36.18 -30.48
N SER A 874 3.77 36.65 -31.72
CA SER A 874 3.38 38.01 -32.13
C SER A 874 1.90 38.27 -31.86
N LYS A 875 1.03 37.33 -32.22
CA LYS A 875 -0.43 37.43 -31.99
C LYS A 875 -0.83 37.32 -30.52
N ALA A 876 -0.03 36.67 -29.69
CA ALA A 876 -0.24 36.64 -28.24
C ALA A 876 0.25 37.93 -27.54
N GLY A 877 0.89 38.86 -28.27
CA GLY A 877 1.46 40.08 -27.71
C GLY A 877 2.67 39.83 -26.80
N ILE A 878 3.43 38.75 -27.05
CA ILE A 878 4.59 38.35 -26.26
C ILE A 878 5.82 38.33 -27.17
N SER A 879 6.83 39.15 -26.86
CA SER A 879 8.07 39.22 -27.62
C SER A 879 8.92 37.97 -27.38
N ALA A 880 9.01 37.08 -28.37
CA ALA A 880 9.96 35.98 -28.36
C ALA A 880 11.25 36.42 -29.07
N ASN A 881 12.24 36.95 -28.32
CA ASN A 881 13.53 37.31 -28.91
C ASN A 881 14.33 36.03 -29.25
N VAL A 882 14.79 35.93 -30.50
CA VAL A 882 15.57 34.80 -31.01
C VAL A 882 16.97 35.30 -31.39
N SER A 883 17.89 35.35 -30.44
CA SER A 883 19.30 35.64 -30.75
C SER A 883 20.25 34.74 -29.94
N ASN A 884 20.91 33.83 -30.68
CA ASN A 884 22.15 33.07 -30.41
C ASN A 884 22.32 32.28 -29.09
N HIS A 885 21.57 31.18 -28.88
CA HIS A 885 21.87 30.22 -27.80
C HIS A 885 21.72 28.74 -28.20
N ALA A 886 22.47 27.86 -27.53
CA ALA A 886 22.76 26.48 -27.92
C ALA A 886 21.68 25.42 -27.55
N SER A 887 20.74 25.68 -26.62
CA SER A 887 19.64 24.76 -26.30
C SER A 887 18.37 25.49 -25.80
N PHE A 888 17.19 24.84 -25.87
CA PHE A 888 15.93 25.39 -25.32
C PHE A 888 15.98 25.58 -23.80
N ALA A 889 16.77 24.77 -23.08
CA ALA A 889 16.95 24.92 -21.63
C ALA A 889 17.84 26.12 -21.28
N ASP A 890 18.76 26.48 -22.18
CA ASP A 890 19.59 27.69 -22.07
C ASP A 890 18.82 28.95 -22.52
N CYS A 891 17.80 28.78 -23.37
CA CYS A 891 16.99 29.87 -23.89
C CYS A 891 15.77 30.18 -23.00
N HIS A 892 15.92 31.22 -22.17
CA HIS A 892 14.84 32.05 -21.63
C HIS A 892 13.76 31.34 -20.80
N LEU A 893 14.12 31.03 -19.55
CA LEU A 893 13.16 30.98 -18.43
C LEU A 893 12.66 32.38 -18.01
N GLU A 894 12.92 33.44 -18.78
CA GLU A 894 12.52 34.81 -18.44
C GLU A 894 11.00 34.96 -18.26
N PHE A 895 10.16 34.28 -19.05
CA PHE A 895 8.70 34.34 -18.83
C PHE A 895 8.25 33.63 -17.53
N LEU A 896 9.05 32.69 -16.99
CA LEU A 896 8.85 32.13 -15.66
C LEU A 896 9.53 32.99 -14.58
N ALA A 897 10.55 33.76 -14.91
CA ALA A 897 11.20 34.73 -14.01
C ALA A 897 10.49 36.10 -13.94
N GLU A 898 9.65 36.44 -14.93
CA GLU A 898 8.89 37.70 -15.01
C GLU A 898 8.03 37.91 -13.76
N THR A 899 7.88 39.13 -13.25
CA THR A 899 7.02 39.36 -12.08
C THR A 899 5.53 39.22 -12.40
N ASP A 900 5.14 39.34 -13.67
CA ASP A 900 3.76 39.26 -14.14
C ASP A 900 3.26 37.81 -14.31
N TYR A 901 2.43 37.37 -13.36
CA TYR A 901 1.81 36.05 -13.37
C TYR A 901 0.84 35.83 -14.54
N ASP A 902 0.21 36.86 -15.10
CA ASP A 902 -0.75 36.68 -16.20
C ASP A 902 -0.04 36.53 -17.56
N LYS A 903 1.05 37.26 -17.79
CA LYS A 903 1.96 36.97 -18.92
C LYS A 903 2.52 35.56 -18.87
N SER A 904 3.03 35.11 -17.71
CA SER A 904 3.53 33.73 -17.53
C SER A 904 2.48 32.66 -17.86
N ARG A 905 1.20 32.91 -17.51
CA ARG A 905 0.09 31.99 -17.81
C ARG A 905 -0.19 31.91 -19.30
N ARG A 906 -0.30 33.05 -19.97
CA ARG A 906 -0.55 33.14 -21.41
C ARG A 906 0.58 32.48 -22.20
N ALA A 907 1.83 32.75 -21.83
CA ALA A 907 3.00 32.12 -22.44
C ALA A 907 2.98 30.58 -22.34
N CYS A 908 2.66 30.02 -21.17
CA CYS A 908 2.54 28.57 -21.00
C CYS A 908 1.44 27.94 -21.88
N MET A 909 0.32 28.66 -22.07
CA MET A 909 -0.81 28.19 -22.88
C MET A 909 -0.49 28.26 -24.37
N VAL A 910 0.20 29.31 -24.83
CA VAL A 910 0.67 29.45 -26.21
C VAL A 910 1.69 28.36 -26.56
N LEU A 911 2.65 28.09 -25.67
CA LEU A 911 3.61 26.98 -25.82
C LEU A 911 2.90 25.62 -26.01
N TRP A 912 1.90 25.34 -25.16
CA TRP A 912 1.10 24.13 -25.30
C TRP A 912 0.30 24.10 -26.60
N SER A 913 -0.24 25.25 -27.03
CA SER A 913 -1.00 25.35 -28.28
C SER A 913 -0.13 25.02 -29.49
N ILE A 914 1.05 25.66 -29.61
CA ILE A 914 2.02 25.41 -30.69
C ILE A 914 2.37 23.92 -30.77
N TRP A 915 2.70 23.30 -29.62
CA TRP A 915 3.00 21.87 -29.55
C TRP A 915 1.80 20.99 -29.93
N SER A 916 0.60 21.36 -29.49
CA SER A 916 -0.63 20.64 -29.83
C SER A 916 -0.93 20.72 -31.32
N GLN A 917 -0.70 21.87 -31.98
CA GLN A 917 -0.93 22.03 -33.42
C GLN A 917 0.09 21.23 -34.24
N ARG A 918 1.36 21.19 -33.81
CA ARG A 918 2.38 20.32 -34.42
C ARG A 918 1.95 18.86 -34.40
N ASN A 919 1.43 18.38 -33.26
CA ASN A 919 0.95 17.01 -33.13
C ASN A 919 -0.33 16.75 -33.94
N SER A 920 -1.27 17.70 -33.99
CA SER A 920 -2.45 17.55 -34.83
C SER A 920 -2.09 17.47 -36.31
N LYS A 921 -1.11 18.28 -36.77
CA LYS A 921 -0.58 18.18 -38.13
C LYS A 921 0.07 16.83 -38.41
N LEU A 922 0.91 16.34 -37.49
CA LEU A 922 1.60 15.05 -37.63
C LEU A 922 0.64 13.85 -37.63
N TRP A 923 -0.31 13.79 -36.70
CA TRP A 923 -1.12 12.58 -36.46
C TRP A 923 -2.48 12.61 -37.11
N LYS A 924 -2.99 13.79 -37.49
CA LYS A 924 -4.35 13.97 -38.01
C LYS A 924 -4.39 14.75 -39.34
N ASN A 925 -3.22 15.14 -39.87
CA ASN A 925 -3.07 15.98 -41.06
C ASN A 925 -3.94 17.25 -41.04
N ASN A 926 -4.17 17.82 -39.84
CA ASN A 926 -5.05 18.97 -39.64
C ASN A 926 -4.45 19.87 -38.54
N PHE A 927 -4.35 21.17 -38.78
CA PHE A 927 -3.89 22.14 -37.80
C PHE A 927 -4.52 23.52 -38.07
N LYS A 928 -4.69 24.31 -37.01
CA LYS A 928 -5.34 25.63 -37.08
C LYS A 928 -4.35 26.71 -37.50
N LEU A 929 -4.83 27.80 -38.10
CA LEU A 929 -4.01 29.00 -38.31
C LEU A 929 -3.58 29.62 -36.96
N PRO A 930 -2.44 30.34 -36.90
CA PRO A 930 -1.91 30.93 -35.66
C PRO A 930 -2.95 31.71 -34.84
N ASP A 931 -3.76 32.53 -35.49
CA ASP A 931 -4.82 33.32 -34.83
C ASP A 931 -5.82 32.42 -34.10
N HIS A 932 -6.38 31.42 -34.79
CA HIS A 932 -7.32 30.48 -34.17
C HIS A 932 -6.67 29.59 -33.10
N ALA A 933 -5.38 29.27 -33.22
CA ALA A 933 -4.64 28.48 -32.25
C ALA A 933 -4.36 29.28 -30.96
N VAL A 934 -4.00 30.56 -31.08
CA VAL A 934 -3.78 31.45 -29.93
C VAL A 934 -5.11 31.77 -29.25
N THR A 935 -6.11 32.24 -30.00
CA THR A 935 -7.45 32.55 -29.47
C THR A 935 -8.07 31.34 -28.79
N GLY A 936 -7.99 30.14 -29.38
CA GLY A 936 -8.47 28.92 -28.76
C GLY A 936 -7.73 28.54 -27.47
N SER A 937 -6.43 28.80 -27.37
CA SER A 937 -5.65 28.51 -26.16
C SER A 937 -5.94 29.49 -25.02
N LEU A 938 -6.21 30.75 -25.33
CA LEU A 938 -6.59 31.78 -24.38
C LEU A 938 -8.04 31.59 -23.92
N GLN A 939 -8.94 31.21 -24.83
CA GLN A 939 -10.31 30.81 -24.47
C GLN A 939 -10.28 29.61 -23.53
N LEU A 940 -9.47 28.58 -23.80
CA LEU A 940 -9.35 27.43 -22.91
C LEU A 940 -8.77 27.80 -21.53
N LEU A 941 -7.91 28.80 -21.45
CA LEU A 941 -7.43 29.36 -20.19
C LEU A 941 -8.55 30.12 -19.46
N HIS A 942 -9.37 30.88 -20.18
CA HIS A 942 -10.53 31.58 -19.66
C HIS A 942 -11.57 30.58 -19.12
N ASP A 943 -11.99 29.60 -19.92
CA ASP A 943 -12.94 28.55 -19.53
C ASP A 943 -12.42 27.76 -18.33
N TRP A 944 -11.12 27.44 -18.30
CA TRP A 944 -10.53 26.75 -17.16
C TRP A 944 -10.57 27.64 -15.89
N LYS A 945 -10.29 28.94 -16.00
CA LYS A 945 -10.43 29.89 -14.88
C LYS A 945 -11.90 29.97 -14.43
N GLN A 946 -12.85 30.05 -15.37
CA GLN A 946 -14.29 30.08 -15.06
C GLN A 946 -14.75 28.79 -14.39
N LEU A 947 -14.26 27.62 -14.80
CA LEU A 947 -14.56 26.34 -14.15
C LEU A 947 -13.95 26.23 -12.75
N GLN A 948 -12.77 26.83 -12.51
CA GLN A 948 -12.21 26.92 -11.15
C GLN A 948 -13.00 27.90 -10.28
N ILE A 949 -13.52 28.97 -10.87
CA ILE A 949 -14.39 29.95 -10.23
C ILE A 949 -15.77 29.33 -9.95
N GLN A 950 -16.38 28.58 -10.87
CA GLN A 950 -17.60 27.80 -10.66
C GLN A 950 -17.40 26.67 -9.64
N LYS A 951 -16.22 26.06 -9.56
CA LYS A 951 -15.88 25.15 -8.45
C LYS A 951 -15.73 25.86 -7.10
N ARG A 952 -15.51 27.19 -7.09
CA ARG A 952 -15.45 28.04 -5.88
C ARG A 952 -16.78 28.72 -5.55
N LEU A 953 -17.62 29.02 -6.54
CA LEU A 953 -18.94 29.68 -6.42
C LEU A 953 -20.11 28.68 -6.45
N GLY A 954 -19.86 27.43 -6.86
CA GLY A 954 -20.85 26.36 -6.98
C GLY A 954 -21.21 25.69 -5.66
N MET A 955 -21.29 26.47 -4.58
CA MET A 955 -22.08 26.17 -3.39
C MET A 955 -22.79 27.45 -2.99
N VAL A 956 -23.90 27.71 -3.68
CA VAL A 956 -25.13 28.43 -3.29
C VAL A 956 -25.80 28.88 -4.59
N ILE A 957 -26.47 27.94 -5.25
CA ILE A 957 -27.85 28.16 -5.72
C ILE A 957 -28.61 26.91 -5.27
N ASN A 958 -29.19 27.00 -4.09
CA ASN A 958 -30.29 26.14 -3.70
C ASN A 958 -31.44 26.43 -4.67
N LEU A 959 -31.75 25.47 -5.53
CA LEU A 959 -33.15 25.17 -5.81
C LEU A 959 -33.37 23.77 -5.26
N ASN A 960 -34.12 23.72 -4.15
CA ASN A 960 -34.66 22.52 -3.55
C ASN A 960 -35.10 21.52 -4.61
N HIS A 961 -34.35 20.44 -4.81
CA HIS A 961 -34.91 19.16 -5.25
C HIS A 961 -34.11 18.06 -4.56
N GLN A 962 -34.71 17.49 -3.51
CA GLN A 962 -34.36 16.18 -3.00
C GLN A 962 -34.56 15.17 -4.14
N GLY A 963 -33.48 14.53 -4.57
CA GLY A 963 -33.52 13.35 -5.42
C GLY A 963 -32.67 12.27 -4.77
N ASP A 964 -33.25 11.55 -3.82
CA ASP A 964 -32.75 10.23 -3.42
C ASP A 964 -32.63 9.37 -4.68
N GLY A 965 -31.50 8.70 -4.89
CA GLY A 965 -31.27 7.76 -6.00
C GLY A 965 -32.10 6.47 -5.94
N ASN A 966 -33.28 6.51 -5.30
CA ASN A 966 -34.28 5.45 -5.37
C ASN A 966 -35.41 5.93 -6.27
N TRP A 967 -35.71 5.13 -7.30
CA TRP A 967 -36.88 5.33 -8.14
C TRP A 967 -38.16 5.41 -7.28
N ARG A 968 -38.99 6.43 -7.51
CA ARG A 968 -40.26 6.66 -6.79
C ARG A 968 -41.42 6.71 -7.79
N ALA A 969 -42.57 6.18 -7.41
CA ALA A 969 -43.82 6.33 -8.17
C ALA A 969 -44.16 7.83 -8.35
N PRO A 970 -44.83 8.21 -9.46
CA PRO A 970 -45.24 9.60 -9.71
C PRO A 970 -46.32 10.06 -8.71
N PRO A 971 -46.53 11.38 -8.56
CA PRO A 971 -47.63 11.92 -7.75
C PRO A 971 -49.01 11.34 -8.15
N PRO A 972 -49.98 11.22 -7.22
CA PRO A 972 -51.34 10.75 -7.53
C PRO A 972 -51.98 11.58 -8.66
N GLY A 973 -52.61 10.92 -9.62
CA GLY A 973 -53.17 11.57 -10.82
C GLY A 973 -52.16 11.95 -11.90
N SER A 974 -50.92 11.43 -11.84
CA SER A 974 -49.89 11.64 -12.86
C SER A 974 -49.19 10.34 -13.28
N PHE A 975 -48.65 10.34 -14.49
CA PHE A 975 -47.91 9.21 -15.07
C PHE A 975 -46.41 9.46 -15.01
N LYS A 976 -45.60 8.40 -15.01
CA LYS A 976 -44.14 8.51 -15.08
C LYS A 976 -43.60 7.85 -16.34
N CYS A 977 -42.77 8.58 -17.08
CA CYS A 977 -42.18 8.12 -18.32
C CYS A 977 -40.65 8.08 -18.19
N ASN A 978 -40.09 6.87 -18.16
CA ASN A 978 -38.64 6.65 -18.15
C ASN A 978 -38.12 6.56 -19.59
N VAL A 979 -37.05 7.29 -19.88
CA VAL A 979 -36.49 7.41 -21.24
C VAL A 979 -34.99 7.11 -21.22
N ASP A 980 -34.50 6.37 -22.23
CA ASP A 980 -33.10 5.98 -22.41
C ASP A 980 -32.75 5.86 -23.91
N ALA A 981 -31.50 6.16 -24.27
CA ALA A 981 -30.98 6.11 -25.64
C ALA A 981 -29.72 5.23 -25.77
N ALA A 982 -29.67 4.41 -26.83
CA ALA A 982 -28.51 3.57 -27.13
C ALA A 982 -28.09 3.67 -28.60
N SER A 983 -26.79 3.89 -28.84
CA SER A 983 -26.22 3.95 -30.20
C SER A 983 -25.66 2.58 -30.62
N PHE A 984 -26.06 2.09 -31.79
CA PHE A 984 -25.65 0.79 -32.34
C PHE A 984 -24.66 0.98 -33.49
N THR A 985 -23.36 0.91 -33.18
CA THR A 985 -22.27 1.21 -34.15
C THR A 985 -22.22 0.26 -35.35
N SER A 986 -22.73 -0.97 -35.23
CA SER A 986 -22.74 -1.96 -36.32
C SER A 986 -23.83 -1.71 -37.37
N SER A 987 -24.91 -1.00 -37.02
CA SER A 987 -26.07 -0.75 -37.88
C SER A 987 -26.28 0.74 -38.22
N ASN A 988 -25.45 1.64 -37.68
CA ASN A 988 -25.57 3.10 -37.86
C ASN A 988 -26.95 3.65 -37.46
N LEU A 989 -27.52 3.10 -36.38
CA LEU A 989 -28.81 3.50 -35.81
C LEU A 989 -28.63 3.93 -34.36
N THR A 990 -29.44 4.87 -33.92
CA THR A 990 -29.66 5.16 -32.50
C THR A 990 -31.06 4.72 -32.13
N GLY A 991 -31.17 3.83 -31.15
CA GLY A 991 -32.45 3.32 -30.65
C GLY A 991 -32.84 4.00 -29.33
N PHE A 992 -34.14 4.20 -29.16
CA PHE A 992 -34.72 4.78 -27.96
C PHE A 992 -35.60 3.76 -27.26
N ARG A 993 -35.59 3.76 -25.93
CA ARG A 993 -36.51 2.97 -25.11
C ARG A 993 -37.26 3.88 -24.16
N ILE A 994 -38.57 3.75 -24.18
CA ILE A 994 -39.49 4.58 -23.42
C ILE A 994 -40.45 3.67 -22.66
N VAL A 995 -40.62 3.91 -21.36
CA VAL A 995 -41.48 3.11 -20.48
C VAL A 995 -42.41 4.03 -19.71
N LEU A 996 -43.72 3.87 -19.92
CA LEU A 996 -44.76 4.61 -19.22
C LEU A 996 -45.35 3.78 -18.08
N ARG A 997 -45.55 4.43 -16.93
CA ARG A 997 -46.06 3.84 -15.69
C ARG A 997 -47.18 4.68 -15.09
N ASP A 998 -48.09 4.03 -14.38
CA ASP A 998 -49.20 4.68 -13.67
C ASP A 998 -48.78 5.27 -12.31
N GLU A 999 -49.76 5.83 -11.59
CA GLU A 999 -49.59 6.46 -10.27
C GLU A 999 -49.12 5.51 -9.17
N LEU A 1000 -49.34 4.19 -9.32
CA LEU A 1000 -48.82 3.18 -8.40
C LEU A 1000 -47.42 2.70 -8.80
N GLY A 1001 -46.91 3.18 -9.93
CA GLY A 1001 -45.62 2.78 -10.47
C GLY A 1001 -45.66 1.49 -11.31
N ALA A 1002 -46.85 0.96 -11.58
CA ALA A 1002 -47.02 -0.23 -12.40
C ALA A 1002 -46.76 0.10 -13.88
N PHE A 1003 -46.16 -0.86 -14.57
CA PHE A 1003 -45.89 -0.73 -16.00
C PHE A 1003 -47.21 -0.66 -16.78
N MET A 1004 -47.37 0.37 -17.62
CA MET A 1004 -48.51 0.50 -18.52
C MET A 1004 -48.16 0.08 -19.94
N LYS A 1005 -47.18 0.76 -20.54
CA LYS A 1005 -46.79 0.57 -21.94
C LYS A 1005 -45.31 0.86 -22.14
N GLY A 1006 -44.71 0.19 -23.11
CA GLY A 1006 -43.34 0.43 -23.57
C GLY A 1006 -43.34 0.80 -25.04
N TYR A 1007 -42.44 1.68 -25.44
CA TYR A 1007 -42.25 2.10 -26.82
C TYR A 1007 -40.77 2.10 -27.16
N THR A 1008 -40.48 1.59 -28.35
CA THR A 1008 -39.14 1.60 -28.90
C THR A 1008 -39.19 2.16 -30.31
N SER A 1009 -38.18 2.94 -30.65
CA SER A 1009 -38.03 3.51 -31.99
C SER A 1009 -36.55 3.61 -32.31
N THR A 1010 -36.22 3.76 -33.59
CA THR A 1010 -34.85 3.90 -34.06
C THR A 1010 -34.77 5.00 -35.09
N VAL A 1011 -33.72 5.80 -35.02
CA VAL A 1011 -33.44 6.85 -35.99
C VAL A 1011 -32.10 6.57 -36.67
N PRO A 1012 -31.99 6.75 -38.01
CA PRO A 1012 -30.73 6.65 -38.72
C PRO A 1012 -29.73 7.69 -38.22
N GLY A 1013 -28.48 7.27 -37.98
CA GLY A 1013 -27.39 8.12 -37.52
C GLY A 1013 -26.87 7.76 -36.14
N LEU A 1014 -25.57 7.98 -35.93
CA LEU A 1014 -24.88 7.79 -34.65
C LEU A 1014 -24.83 9.11 -33.89
N PHE A 1015 -25.74 9.27 -32.94
CA PHE A 1015 -25.74 10.43 -32.05
C PHE A 1015 -24.82 10.15 -30.85
N VAL A 1016 -24.09 11.18 -30.43
CA VAL A 1016 -23.34 11.14 -29.16
C VAL A 1016 -24.37 11.09 -28.01
N SER A 1017 -24.03 10.45 -26.89
CA SER A 1017 -24.97 10.11 -25.82
C SER A 1017 -25.90 11.27 -25.42
N LYS A 1018 -25.41 12.50 -25.28
CA LYS A 1018 -26.25 13.65 -24.92
C LYS A 1018 -27.28 14.03 -25.99
N GLU A 1019 -26.95 13.98 -27.28
CA GLU A 1019 -27.89 14.24 -28.39
C GLU A 1019 -28.91 13.09 -28.52
N GLY A 1020 -28.47 11.84 -28.30
CA GLY A 1020 -29.36 10.67 -28.28
C GLY A 1020 -30.43 10.75 -27.20
N GLU A 1021 -30.06 11.22 -26.00
CA GLU A 1021 -30.97 11.39 -24.86
C GLU A 1021 -32.04 12.46 -25.11
N VAL A 1022 -31.68 13.61 -25.71
CA VAL A 1022 -32.66 14.64 -26.09
C VAL A 1022 -33.63 14.11 -27.15
N MET A 1023 -33.12 13.37 -28.14
CA MET A 1023 -33.93 12.77 -29.19
C MET A 1023 -34.90 11.71 -28.65
N ALA A 1024 -34.46 10.91 -27.69
CA ALA A 1024 -35.32 9.96 -26.99
C ALA A 1024 -36.43 10.68 -26.21
N LEU A 1025 -36.12 11.79 -25.55
CA LEU A 1025 -37.11 12.60 -24.84
C LEU A 1025 -38.14 13.23 -25.79
N ILE A 1026 -37.70 13.77 -26.94
CA ILE A 1026 -38.60 14.27 -28.00
C ILE A 1026 -39.53 13.17 -28.50
N ALA A 1027 -39.01 11.96 -28.74
CA ALA A 1027 -39.80 10.81 -29.14
C ALA A 1027 -40.82 10.40 -28.06
N ALA A 1028 -40.43 10.46 -26.79
CA ALA A 1028 -41.31 10.15 -25.66
C ALA A 1028 -42.47 11.15 -25.54
N ILE A 1029 -42.19 12.45 -25.68
CA ILE A 1029 -43.23 13.51 -25.63
C ILE A 1029 -44.22 13.34 -26.79
N LYS A 1030 -43.73 13.13 -28.02
CA LYS A 1030 -44.59 12.90 -29.19
C LYS A 1030 -45.45 11.65 -29.02
N TRP A 1031 -44.88 10.56 -28.49
CA TRP A 1031 -45.59 9.31 -28.26
C TRP A 1031 -46.67 9.45 -27.17
N VAL A 1032 -46.34 10.04 -26.02
CA VAL A 1032 -47.30 10.29 -24.92
C VAL A 1032 -48.43 11.21 -25.36
N THR A 1033 -48.11 12.28 -26.10
CA THR A 1033 -49.11 13.22 -26.65
C THR A 1033 -50.06 12.50 -27.62
N SER A 1034 -49.57 11.55 -28.42
CA SER A 1034 -50.42 10.78 -29.34
C SER A 1034 -51.45 9.86 -28.66
N MET A 1035 -51.28 9.60 -27.37
CA MET A 1035 -52.20 8.78 -26.56
C MET A 1035 -53.15 9.62 -25.69
N ASP A 1036 -53.14 10.95 -25.86
CA ASP A 1036 -53.92 11.91 -25.07
C ASP A 1036 -53.67 11.80 -23.55
N ILE A 1037 -52.45 11.40 -23.18
CA ILE A 1037 -52.05 11.26 -21.77
C ILE A 1037 -51.46 12.59 -21.31
N GLN A 1038 -52.16 13.24 -20.39
CA GLN A 1038 -51.74 14.48 -19.75
C GLN A 1038 -51.12 14.21 -18.37
N ASN A 1039 -50.42 15.18 -17.79
CA ASN A 1039 -49.71 15.07 -16.50
C ASN A 1039 -48.68 13.93 -16.44
N VAL A 1040 -47.61 14.03 -17.23
CA VAL A 1040 -46.53 13.03 -17.27
C VAL A 1040 -45.21 13.60 -16.75
N VAL A 1041 -44.60 12.89 -15.80
CA VAL A 1041 -43.26 13.17 -15.27
C VAL A 1041 -42.24 12.38 -16.09
N PHE A 1042 -41.40 13.08 -16.85
CA PHE A 1042 -40.31 12.47 -17.62
C PHE A 1042 -39.05 12.34 -16.76
N GLU A 1043 -38.49 11.13 -16.72
CA GLU A 1043 -37.27 10.82 -15.96
C GLU A 1043 -36.16 10.37 -16.92
N ILE A 1044 -35.06 11.13 -16.93
CA ILE A 1044 -33.89 10.95 -17.78
C ILE A 1044 -32.63 10.87 -16.93
N ASP A 1045 -31.62 10.11 -17.34
CA ASP A 1045 -30.36 9.96 -16.61
C ASP A 1045 -29.25 10.96 -17.04
N ALA A 1046 -29.58 11.87 -17.96
CA ALA A 1046 -28.68 12.85 -18.53
C ALA A 1046 -28.84 14.26 -17.94
N LEU A 1047 -28.10 14.57 -16.86
CA LEU A 1047 -28.11 15.90 -16.22
C LEU A 1047 -27.78 17.06 -17.17
N ILE A 1048 -27.01 16.81 -18.23
CA ILE A 1048 -26.67 17.84 -19.22
C ILE A 1048 -27.87 18.25 -20.08
N VAL A 1049 -28.78 17.31 -20.35
CA VAL A 1049 -30.04 17.56 -21.08
C VAL A 1049 -30.97 18.40 -20.24
N TRP A 1050 -31.15 18.03 -18.97
CA TRP A 1050 -31.98 18.79 -18.04
C TRP A 1050 -31.49 20.24 -17.87
N LYS A 1051 -30.17 20.45 -17.81
CA LYS A 1051 -29.59 21.81 -17.73
C LYS A 1051 -29.79 22.59 -19.03
N ALA A 1052 -29.72 21.94 -20.18
CA ALA A 1052 -29.90 22.59 -21.48
C ALA A 1052 -31.35 23.07 -21.68
N LEU A 1053 -32.35 22.27 -21.27
CA LEU A 1053 -33.76 22.65 -21.34
C LEU A 1053 -34.13 23.88 -20.49
N ARG A 1054 -33.35 24.17 -19.43
CA ARG A 1054 -33.57 25.30 -18.50
C ARG A 1054 -32.57 26.45 -18.68
N ALA A 1055 -31.68 26.39 -19.66
CA ALA A 1055 -30.68 27.41 -19.87
C ALA A 1055 -31.31 28.69 -20.47
N PRO A 1056 -31.05 29.89 -19.91
CA PRO A 1056 -31.61 31.15 -20.42
C PRO A 1056 -30.94 31.69 -21.69
N ALA A 1057 -29.85 31.08 -22.15
CA ALA A 1057 -29.09 31.50 -23.32
C ALA A 1057 -29.21 30.47 -24.46
N LEU A 1058 -29.37 30.94 -25.70
CA LEU A 1058 -29.41 30.06 -26.88
C LEU A 1058 -28.04 29.40 -27.08
N ASP A 1059 -27.99 28.08 -26.94
CA ASP A 1059 -26.89 27.24 -27.40
C ASP A 1059 -27.07 26.96 -28.90
N LEU A 1060 -26.15 27.49 -29.73
CA LEU A 1060 -26.19 27.36 -31.19
C LEU A 1060 -25.56 26.05 -31.71
N SER A 1061 -25.18 25.12 -30.82
CA SER A 1061 -24.74 23.78 -31.21
C SER A 1061 -25.92 22.90 -31.65
N GLU A 1062 -25.63 21.81 -32.38
CA GLU A 1062 -26.66 20.82 -32.76
C GLU A 1062 -27.44 20.29 -31.54
N PHE A 1063 -26.74 20.08 -30.42
CA PHE A 1063 -27.34 19.71 -29.14
C PHE A 1063 -28.28 20.80 -28.58
N GLY A 1064 -27.87 22.07 -28.68
CA GLY A 1064 -28.68 23.21 -28.27
C GLY A 1064 -29.95 23.39 -29.10
N SER A 1065 -29.86 23.20 -30.43
CA SER A 1065 -31.01 23.20 -31.34
C SER A 1065 -32.02 22.09 -30.99
N LEU A 1066 -31.55 20.87 -30.69
CA LEU A 1066 -32.39 19.76 -30.26
C LEU A 1066 -33.05 20.03 -28.90
N ALA A 1067 -32.30 20.60 -27.95
CA ALA A 1067 -32.86 20.98 -26.65
C ALA A 1067 -33.94 22.06 -26.80
N HIS A 1068 -33.74 23.03 -27.71
CA HIS A 1068 -34.73 24.06 -28.01
C HIS A 1068 -36.01 23.48 -28.67
N GLU A 1069 -35.86 22.53 -29.61
CA GLU A 1069 -37.00 21.81 -30.19
C GLU A 1069 -37.79 21.07 -29.10
N CYS A 1070 -37.09 20.39 -28.19
CA CYS A 1070 -37.70 19.70 -27.06
C CYS A 1070 -38.46 20.66 -26.14
N SER A 1071 -37.87 21.79 -25.74
CA SER A 1071 -38.55 22.82 -24.93
C SER A 1071 -39.79 23.40 -25.65
N SER A 1072 -39.72 23.57 -26.97
CA SER A 1072 -40.85 24.06 -27.78
C SER A 1072 -42.00 23.06 -27.81
N LEU A 1073 -41.70 21.76 -27.94
CA LEU A 1073 -42.71 20.70 -27.89
C LEU A 1073 -43.40 20.61 -26.53
N ILE A 1074 -42.65 20.80 -25.44
CA ILE A 1074 -43.21 20.77 -24.07
C ILE A 1074 -44.20 21.93 -23.87
N LEU A 1075 -43.86 23.12 -24.37
CA LEU A 1075 -44.77 24.28 -24.34
C LEU A 1075 -46.04 24.08 -25.17
N VAL A 1076 -45.93 23.47 -26.35
CA VAL A 1076 -47.08 23.23 -27.26
C VAL A 1076 -48.00 22.12 -26.73
N SER A 1077 -47.45 21.10 -26.09
CA SER A 1077 -48.22 19.97 -25.53
C SER A 1077 -48.90 20.29 -24.19
N GLY A 1078 -48.78 21.51 -23.66
CA GLY A 1078 -49.38 21.91 -22.37
C GLY A 1078 -48.77 21.19 -21.15
N MET A 1079 -47.56 20.65 -21.29
CA MET A 1079 -46.89 19.87 -20.25
C MET A 1079 -45.97 20.78 -19.43
N SER A 1080 -45.98 20.65 -18.09
CA SER A 1080 -45.05 21.37 -17.21
C SER A 1080 -43.74 20.59 -17.04
N LEU A 1081 -42.61 21.27 -17.19
CA LEU A 1081 -41.24 20.73 -17.09
C LEU A 1081 -40.71 20.64 -15.66
#